data_AF-A0A8X7YCS6-F1
#
_entry.id   AF-A0A8X7YCS6-F1
#
_cell.length_a   1.000
_cell.length_b   1.000
_cell.length_c   1.000
_cell.angle_alpha   90.00
_cell.angle_beta   90.00
_cell.angle_gamma   90.00
#
_symmetry.space_group_name_H-M   'P 1'
#
loop_
_entity.id
_entity.type
_entity.pdbx_description
1 polymer ?
#
loop_
_entity_poly.entity_id
_entity_poly.type
_entity_poly.pdbx_seq_one_letter_code
_entity_poly.pdbx_strand_id
1 'polypeptide(L)'
;MGKENEATAMEVDGPKSNNPDQINPRYSINVLQLLKSAQMQHGLRHGDYARYRRYCTARLRRLYKSLKFTHGRGKYTRRAINESIVTEVRYLHMVLYTAERAWSHAMEKRQLLDGPNAKQRIYLIGRLRKAVKWADLFSGLCAAKGDSRTSLEAENPLSSMLFELNSPVLASLATLKDWVLPGMGNEDHRICSSVLSQEYLVLRSLRMPKHGCDHMYKTGVYAYAYASYMNGLLLFEQDRNWDTALKNFISSRAVYEELGKYGDLENQVLCRERVEELEPSIRYCRHKIGESNLKTSELLQIGEMEGPALDLFKAKLEAAMAEARSQQAASLTEFHWLGHRFPISNAKTRVAILKAQELEKDLHGPTADSIPAEKKLAVFDKIFTAYHEARSFIRSDLVSAGNADSVKDELNGLDKAVSAVLGQRTIERNQLLVSIAKSKLTWRRDDKNEKVTKPEELVRLYDLLLQNTADLSDLVSSGRDRKPEEVAFTEDCDLRSTAFRAQRCFYLAKSYSSAGKRAEAYVLYCHARSLAENALKKFQTVTSTDEVTIKELRTLYNECRANSCIEHATGIMEHEKVSENLSKKVSTISLGGVDKKVEKFLLEKLDVYESAVGEPNVKSVPRIEVFPPAFQSIPRNPIVLDLAYNCIDFPSLENRMKKDKKGFMSRLWR
;
A
#
# COMPACT_ATOMS: atom_id res chain seq x y z
N MET A 1 -2.64 32.44 97.55
CA MET A 1 -3.01 33.87 97.39
C MET A 1 -2.56 34.24 95.99
N GLY A 2 -3.41 34.51 95.01
CA GLY A 2 -4.68 35.23 94.98
C GLY A 2 -4.59 36.10 93.72
N LYS A 3 -5.22 35.66 92.63
CA LYS A 3 -6.21 36.41 91.84
C LYS A 3 -5.74 37.80 91.38
N GLU A 4 -5.75 38.01 90.07
CA GLU A 4 -6.81 38.84 89.48
C GLU A 4 -7.10 38.42 88.03
N ASN A 5 -8.38 38.15 87.80
CA ASN A 5 -9.03 37.98 86.51
C ASN A 5 -9.58 39.35 86.13
N GLU A 6 -9.42 39.75 84.86
CA GLU A 6 -10.38 40.63 84.21
C GLU A 6 -10.65 40.11 82.80
N ALA A 7 -11.93 39.97 82.51
CA ALA A 7 -12.50 39.35 81.32
C ALA A 7 -13.02 40.43 80.37
N THR A 8 -12.89 40.24 79.06
CA THR A 8 -13.78 40.85 78.06
C THR A 8 -14.01 39.92 76.88
N ALA A 9 -15.28 39.50 76.77
CA ALA A 9 -16.10 39.16 75.60
C ALA A 9 -15.55 38.28 74.45
N MET A 10 -16.26 37.16 74.25
CA MET A 10 -16.34 36.39 73.01
C MET A 10 -16.85 37.25 71.85
N GLU A 11 -16.11 37.30 70.74
CA GLU A 11 -16.68 37.44 69.40
C GLU A 11 -16.48 36.12 68.64
N VAL A 12 -17.59 35.58 68.16
CA VAL A 12 -17.64 34.40 67.30
C VAL A 12 -17.33 34.86 65.88
N ASP A 13 -16.09 34.66 65.43
CA ASP A 13 -15.76 34.81 64.01
C ASP A 13 -16.12 33.52 63.26
N GLY A 14 -17.05 33.66 62.32
CA GLY A 14 -17.61 32.62 61.48
C GLY A 14 -16.60 31.96 60.52
N PRO A 15 -17.07 31.00 59.71
CA PRO A 15 -16.20 30.22 58.82
C PRO A 15 -15.54 31.17 57.82
N LYS A 16 -14.19 31.15 57.79
CA LYS A 16 -13.39 31.87 56.80
C LYS A 16 -13.94 31.59 55.40
N SER A 17 -14.42 32.65 54.76
CA SER A 17 -14.89 32.65 53.39
C SER A 17 -13.81 32.09 52.46
N ASN A 18 -14.21 31.13 51.62
CA ASN A 18 -13.40 30.68 50.50
C ASN A 18 -13.16 31.86 49.56
N ASN A 19 -11.90 32.27 49.41
CA ASN A 19 -11.49 33.13 48.31
C ASN A 19 -11.83 32.43 46.97
N PRO A 20 -12.58 33.04 46.05
CA PRO A 20 -13.00 32.38 44.80
C PRO A 20 -11.89 32.23 43.74
N ASP A 21 -10.71 32.82 43.93
CA ASP A 21 -9.71 32.96 42.87
C ASP A 21 -8.43 32.14 43.09
N GLN A 22 -8.55 30.83 43.32
CA GLN A 22 -7.44 29.90 43.04
C GLN A 22 -7.57 29.37 41.61
N ILE A 23 -6.92 30.05 40.66
CA ILE A 23 -6.74 29.56 39.28
C ILE A 23 -5.96 28.24 39.35
N ASN A 24 -6.65 27.11 39.23
CA ASN A 24 -6.01 25.81 39.10
C ASN A 24 -5.15 25.82 37.82
N PRO A 25 -3.83 25.61 37.90
CA PRO A 25 -2.98 25.64 36.72
C PRO A 25 -3.34 24.47 35.81
N ARG A 26 -3.63 24.80 34.55
CA ARG A 26 -4.06 23.84 33.53
C ARG A 26 -2.89 23.55 32.57
N TYR A 27 -2.81 22.33 32.05
CA TYR A 27 -1.63 21.84 31.31
C TYR A 27 -1.99 21.25 29.95
N SER A 28 -1.16 21.50 28.92
CA SER A 28 -1.29 20.91 27.57
C SER A 28 -0.11 19.98 27.23
N ILE A 29 -0.42 18.88 26.53
CA ILE A 29 0.55 17.92 26.00
C ILE A 29 0.07 17.44 24.62
N ASN A 30 0.94 17.52 23.61
CA ASN A 30 0.71 16.82 22.34
C ASN A 30 1.10 15.34 22.50
N VAL A 31 0.16 14.53 23.01
CA VAL A 31 0.40 13.13 23.39
C VAL A 31 0.85 12.30 22.18
N LEU A 32 0.19 12.45 21.03
CA LEU A 32 0.46 11.63 19.84
C LEU A 32 1.84 11.95 19.24
N GLN A 33 2.16 13.24 19.09
CA GLN A 33 3.48 13.67 18.60
C GLN A 33 4.61 13.26 19.55
N LEU A 34 4.39 13.42 20.87
CA LEU A 34 5.37 13.01 21.89
C LEU A 34 5.63 11.49 21.86
N LEU A 35 4.59 10.68 21.69
CA LEU A 35 4.70 9.23 21.59
C LEU A 35 5.43 8.81 20.31
N LYS A 36 4.97 9.28 19.15
CA LYS A 36 5.51 8.90 17.84
C LYS A 36 6.97 9.33 17.69
N SER A 37 7.32 10.55 18.07
CA SER A 37 8.71 11.02 18.07
C SER A 37 9.60 10.17 18.98
N ALA A 38 9.16 9.87 20.21
CA ALA A 38 9.92 9.06 21.16
C ALA A 38 10.09 7.61 20.68
N GLN A 39 9.06 7.00 20.09
CA GLN A 39 9.10 5.64 19.56
C GLN A 39 10.06 5.56 18.37
N MET A 40 9.94 6.48 17.40
CA MET A 40 10.78 6.49 16.19
C MET A 40 12.25 6.74 16.49
N GLN A 41 12.57 7.68 17.39
CA GLN A 41 13.96 8.01 17.73
C GLN A 41 14.65 6.93 18.57
N HIS A 42 13.91 6.16 19.37
CA HIS A 42 14.49 5.29 20.40
C HIS A 42 14.26 3.79 20.20
N GLY A 43 14.06 3.35 18.95
CA GLY A 43 14.19 1.94 18.56
C GLY A 43 13.05 1.38 17.72
N LEU A 44 11.85 1.96 17.82
CA LEU A 44 10.66 1.37 17.20
C LEU A 44 10.65 1.48 15.67
N ARG A 45 11.43 2.41 15.09
CA ARG A 45 11.70 2.46 13.65
C ARG A 45 12.24 1.12 13.11
N HIS A 46 12.96 0.36 13.94
CA HIS A 46 13.53 -0.94 13.60
C HIS A 46 12.86 -2.09 14.38
N GLY A 47 11.72 -1.84 15.03
CA GLY A 47 11.04 -2.83 15.86
C GLY A 47 11.73 -3.19 17.18
N ASP A 48 12.72 -2.42 17.66
CA ASP A 48 13.43 -2.73 18.91
C ASP A 48 12.69 -2.18 20.13
N TYR A 49 11.74 -2.97 20.65
CA TYR A 49 11.00 -2.64 21.88
C TYR A 49 11.89 -2.64 23.13
N ALA A 50 12.95 -3.46 23.18
CA ALA A 50 13.82 -3.52 24.35
C ALA A 50 14.60 -2.21 24.53
N ARG A 51 15.07 -1.61 23.42
CA ARG A 51 15.71 -0.29 23.40
C ARG A 51 14.74 0.81 23.82
N TYR A 52 13.51 0.80 23.30
CA TYR A 52 12.50 1.78 23.69
C TYR A 52 12.16 1.68 25.19
N ARG A 53 12.02 0.46 25.75
CA ARG A 53 11.82 0.24 27.19
C ARG A 53 12.96 0.82 28.05
N ARG A 54 14.21 0.65 27.61
CA ARG A 54 15.39 1.23 28.29
C ARG A 54 15.33 2.75 28.27
N TYR A 55 14.96 3.35 27.14
CA TYR A 55 14.71 4.79 27.03
C TYR A 55 13.62 5.27 28.00
N CYS A 56 12.44 4.65 28.01
CA CYS A 56 11.37 5.04 28.93
C CYS A 56 11.82 4.93 30.40
N THR A 57 12.62 3.91 30.74
CA THR A 57 13.18 3.74 32.08
C THR A 57 14.14 4.87 32.46
N ALA A 58 15.04 5.26 31.56
CA ALA A 58 15.96 6.37 31.77
C ALA A 58 15.22 7.72 31.84
N ARG A 59 14.23 7.93 30.97
CA ARG A 59 13.38 9.13 30.95
C ARG A 59 12.61 9.28 32.26
N LEU A 60 11.99 8.20 32.74
CA LEU A 60 11.31 8.18 34.05
C LEU A 60 12.28 8.51 35.18
N ARG A 61 13.47 7.90 35.22
CA ARG A 61 14.48 8.20 36.26
C ARG A 61 14.85 9.68 36.30
N ARG A 62 15.01 10.32 35.13
CA ARG A 62 15.28 11.76 35.03
C ARG A 62 14.10 12.60 35.53
N LEU A 63 12.87 12.25 35.15
CA LEU A 63 11.64 12.94 35.60
C LEU A 63 11.44 12.84 37.12
N TYR A 64 11.60 11.63 37.68
CA TYR A 64 11.52 11.43 39.14
C TYR A 64 12.57 12.25 39.89
N LYS A 65 13.80 12.36 39.34
CA LYS A 65 14.88 13.18 39.94
C LYS A 65 14.59 14.67 39.82
N SER A 66 14.13 15.15 38.65
CA SER A 66 13.86 16.57 38.41
C SER A 66 12.68 17.10 39.23
N LEU A 67 11.65 16.27 39.43
CA LEU A 67 10.48 16.59 40.24
C LEU A 67 10.70 16.33 41.75
N LYS A 68 11.89 15.84 42.14
CA LYS A 68 12.20 15.38 43.50
C LYS A 68 11.16 14.37 44.04
N PHE A 69 10.51 13.63 43.15
CA PHE A 69 9.41 12.71 43.46
C PHE A 69 9.92 11.25 43.62
N THR A 70 11.05 11.05 44.29
CA THR A 70 11.62 9.70 44.45
C THR A 70 10.91 8.89 45.54
N HIS A 71 10.78 7.57 45.35
CA HIS A 71 10.16 6.63 46.30
C HIS A 71 11.03 6.26 47.51
N GLY A 72 11.79 7.23 48.04
CA GLY A 72 12.76 7.05 49.14
C GLY A 72 14.20 6.82 48.69
N ARG A 73 15.16 7.11 49.58
CA ARG A 73 16.59 6.76 49.43
C ARG A 73 16.87 5.60 50.40
N GLY A 74 16.75 4.36 49.95
CA GLY A 74 16.89 3.16 50.78
C GLY A 74 15.60 2.33 50.84
N LYS A 75 14.76 2.53 51.86
CA LYS A 75 13.47 1.82 51.99
C LYS A 75 12.44 2.38 51.00
N TYR A 76 11.78 1.50 50.24
CA TYR A 76 10.76 1.89 49.28
C TYR A 76 9.53 2.48 49.97
N THR A 77 9.19 3.71 49.64
CA THR A 77 7.96 4.38 50.07
C THR A 77 7.16 4.79 48.84
N ARG A 78 6.05 4.09 48.59
CA ARG A 78 5.20 4.37 47.44
C ARG A 78 4.59 5.77 47.59
N ARG A 79 4.87 6.65 46.63
CA ARG A 79 4.19 7.93 46.48
C ARG A 79 3.22 7.81 45.30
N ALA A 80 1.92 7.87 45.58
CA ALA A 80 0.90 7.84 44.53
C ALA A 80 0.85 9.19 43.82
N ILE A 81 0.54 9.18 42.53
CA ILE A 81 0.32 10.40 41.75
C ILE A 81 -1.18 10.65 41.79
N ASN A 82 -1.60 11.62 42.59
CA ASN A 82 -2.99 12.05 42.73
C ASN A 82 -3.13 13.45 42.14
N GLU A 83 -4.36 13.89 41.88
CA GLU A 83 -4.66 15.21 41.30
C GLU A 83 -4.00 16.38 42.05
N SER A 84 -3.95 16.32 43.38
CA SER A 84 -3.34 17.37 44.22
C SER A 84 -1.81 17.51 44.07
N ILE A 85 -1.14 16.46 43.56
CA ILE A 85 0.33 16.43 43.39
C ILE A 85 0.75 16.94 42.01
N VAL A 86 -0.18 16.98 41.04
CA VAL A 86 0.09 17.43 39.67
C VAL A 86 0.20 18.96 39.66
N THR A 87 1.40 19.45 39.99
CA THR A 87 1.75 20.87 39.99
C THR A 87 2.48 21.31 38.71
N GLU A 88 2.78 20.38 37.80
CA GLU A 88 3.46 20.66 36.54
C GLU A 88 3.17 19.57 35.48
N VAL A 89 3.29 19.93 34.19
CA VAL A 89 3.17 19.03 33.03
C VAL A 89 4.05 17.77 33.13
N ARG A 90 5.23 17.88 33.76
CA ARG A 90 6.18 16.77 33.90
C ARG A 90 5.61 15.57 34.68
N TYR A 91 4.63 15.77 35.55
CA TYR A 91 3.92 14.69 36.24
C TYR A 91 3.07 13.85 35.26
N LEU A 92 2.42 14.50 34.29
CA LEU A 92 1.66 13.81 33.25
C LEU A 92 2.58 13.01 32.33
N HIS A 93 3.74 13.56 31.95
CA HIS A 93 4.78 12.79 31.24
C HIS A 93 5.26 11.56 32.04
N MET A 94 5.39 11.68 33.36
CA MET A 94 5.77 10.56 34.21
C MET A 94 4.75 9.43 34.14
N VAL A 95 3.44 9.74 34.20
CA VAL A 95 2.38 8.73 34.05
C VAL A 95 2.39 8.11 32.65
N LEU A 96 2.47 8.93 31.60
CA LEU A 96 2.51 8.47 30.21
C LEU A 96 3.69 7.51 29.96
N TYR A 97 4.91 7.88 30.37
CA TYR A 97 6.09 7.01 30.20
C TYR A 97 6.06 5.77 31.10
N THR A 98 5.29 5.76 32.21
CA THR A 98 5.06 4.52 32.96
C THR A 98 4.13 3.54 32.23
N ALA A 99 3.12 4.05 31.53
CA ALA A 99 2.27 3.26 30.65
C ALA A 99 3.07 2.70 29.46
N GLU A 100 3.81 3.57 28.75
CA GLU A 100 4.64 3.20 27.60
C GLU A 100 5.71 2.16 27.93
N ARG A 101 6.37 2.29 29.09
CA ARG A 101 7.34 1.27 29.53
C ARG A 101 6.69 -0.10 29.74
N ALA A 102 5.46 -0.13 30.27
CA ALA A 102 4.73 -1.38 30.49
C ALA A 102 4.25 -1.97 29.15
N TRP A 103 3.74 -1.13 28.26
CA TRP A 103 3.34 -1.51 26.89
C TRP A 103 4.52 -2.05 26.09
N SER A 104 5.64 -1.32 26.03
CA SER A 104 6.87 -1.73 25.34
C SER A 104 7.41 -3.07 25.84
N HIS A 105 7.32 -3.33 27.16
CA HIS A 105 7.70 -4.63 27.72
C HIS A 105 6.73 -5.75 27.32
N ALA A 106 5.44 -5.45 27.16
CA ALA A 106 4.49 -6.42 26.62
C ALA A 106 4.79 -6.72 25.15
N MET A 107 5.06 -5.70 24.34
CA MET A 107 5.37 -5.85 22.91
C MET A 107 6.69 -6.57 22.67
N GLU A 108 7.73 -6.35 23.48
CA GLU A 108 8.97 -7.13 23.45
C GLU A 108 8.73 -8.63 23.65
N LYS A 109 7.77 -9.00 24.51
CA LYS A 109 7.38 -10.40 24.71
C LYS A 109 6.43 -10.91 23.63
N ARG A 110 5.81 -10.02 22.86
CA ARG A 110 4.95 -10.34 21.72
C ARG A 110 5.76 -10.69 20.48
N GLN A 111 6.88 -10.00 20.24
CA GLN A 111 7.70 -10.10 19.02
C GLN A 111 8.72 -11.27 19.03
N LEU A 112 8.54 -12.28 19.89
CA LEU A 112 9.43 -13.44 19.88
C LEU A 112 9.20 -14.28 18.61
N LEU A 113 10.28 -14.78 17.99
CA LEU A 113 10.26 -15.50 16.71
C LEU A 113 9.29 -16.71 16.69
N ASP A 114 9.18 -17.44 17.80
CA ASP A 114 8.28 -18.58 17.96
C ASP A 114 6.91 -18.21 18.57
N GLY A 115 6.64 -16.92 18.76
CA GLY A 115 5.52 -16.43 19.55
C GLY A 115 5.68 -16.66 21.07
N PRO A 116 4.81 -16.06 21.91
CA PRO A 116 4.90 -16.20 23.35
C PRO A 116 4.35 -17.56 23.82
N ASN A 117 5.17 -18.33 24.55
CA ASN A 117 4.72 -19.52 25.29
C ASN A 117 3.58 -19.18 26.28
N ALA A 118 2.76 -20.14 26.69
CA ALA A 118 1.62 -19.90 27.60
C ALA A 118 1.96 -19.07 28.85
N LYS A 119 3.09 -19.36 29.52
CA LYS A 119 3.60 -18.59 30.66
C LYS A 119 4.00 -17.14 30.28
N GLN A 120 4.63 -16.98 29.12
CA GLN A 120 5.03 -15.67 28.59
C GLN A 120 3.81 -14.85 28.17
N ARG A 121 2.77 -15.50 27.66
CA ARG A 121 1.48 -14.88 27.32
C ARG A 121 0.77 -14.34 28.57
N ILE A 122 0.71 -15.11 29.66
CA ILE A 122 0.18 -14.63 30.94
C ILE A 122 0.94 -13.40 31.42
N TYR A 123 2.27 -13.43 31.31
CA TYR A 123 3.12 -12.31 31.69
C TYR A 123 2.90 -11.07 30.81
N LEU A 124 2.78 -11.24 29.48
CA LEU A 124 2.45 -10.20 28.52
C LEU A 124 1.11 -9.53 28.87
N ILE A 125 0.06 -10.32 29.11
CA ILE A 125 -1.26 -9.81 29.50
C ILE A 125 -1.16 -9.04 30.83
N GLY A 126 -0.38 -9.55 31.79
CA GLY A 126 -0.12 -8.85 33.05
C GLY A 126 0.58 -7.50 32.87
N ARG A 127 1.46 -7.37 31.86
CA ARG A 127 2.11 -6.09 31.51
C ARG A 127 1.16 -5.13 30.81
N LEU A 128 0.30 -5.61 29.90
CA LEU A 128 -0.74 -4.79 29.27
C LEU A 128 -1.77 -4.30 30.28
N ARG A 129 -2.19 -5.13 31.23
CA ARG A 129 -3.09 -4.71 32.33
C ARG A 129 -2.49 -3.58 33.15
N LYS A 130 -1.17 -3.63 33.37
CA LYS A 130 -0.45 -2.54 34.02
C LYS A 130 -0.41 -1.28 33.14
N ALA A 131 -0.19 -1.42 31.83
CA ALA A 131 -0.20 -0.29 30.90
C ALA A 131 -1.56 0.43 30.89
N VAL A 132 -2.65 -0.34 30.78
CA VAL A 132 -4.04 0.15 30.87
C VAL A 132 -4.27 0.94 32.15
N LYS A 133 -3.94 0.37 33.31
CA LYS A 133 -4.10 1.06 34.60
C LYS A 133 -3.41 2.43 34.66
N TRP A 134 -2.24 2.56 34.02
CA TRP A 134 -1.53 3.84 33.94
C TRP A 134 -2.11 4.76 32.86
N ALA A 135 -2.64 4.22 31.77
CA ALA A 135 -3.31 4.98 30.71
C ALA A 135 -4.66 5.55 31.20
N ASP A 136 -5.43 4.79 31.98
CA ASP A 136 -6.67 5.25 32.60
C ASP A 136 -6.38 6.35 33.64
N LEU A 137 -5.33 6.17 34.46
CA LEU A 137 -4.88 7.21 35.38
C LEU A 137 -4.41 8.47 34.63
N PHE A 138 -3.71 8.31 33.51
CA PHE A 138 -3.30 9.43 32.66
C PHE A 138 -4.51 10.17 32.10
N SER A 139 -5.50 9.44 31.57
CA SER A 139 -6.76 10.00 31.07
C SER A 139 -7.50 10.77 32.16
N GLY A 140 -7.67 10.16 33.35
CA GLY A 140 -8.33 10.81 34.49
C GLY A 140 -7.62 12.07 34.96
N LEU A 141 -6.28 12.06 35.04
CA LEU A 141 -5.51 13.25 35.41
C LEU A 141 -5.56 14.35 34.33
N CYS A 142 -5.56 13.98 33.05
CA CYS A 142 -5.74 14.92 31.94
C CYS A 142 -7.16 15.49 31.89
N ALA A 143 -8.18 14.75 32.32
CA ALA A 143 -9.55 15.25 32.46
C ALA A 143 -9.70 16.19 33.67
N ALA A 144 -9.11 15.85 34.82
CA ALA A 144 -9.20 16.64 36.05
C ALA A 144 -8.33 17.91 36.04
N LYS A 145 -7.17 17.88 35.37
CA LYS A 145 -6.24 19.03 35.25
C LYS A 145 -6.24 19.68 33.85
N GLY A 146 -7.11 19.20 32.96
CA GLY A 146 -7.48 19.86 31.71
C GLY A 146 -8.57 20.92 31.92
N ASP A 147 -8.93 21.65 30.86
CA ASP A 147 -10.01 22.64 30.90
C ASP A 147 -11.38 22.03 31.28
N SER A 148 -12.23 22.82 31.94
CA SER A 148 -13.57 22.42 32.42
C SER A 148 -14.56 21.96 31.32
N ARG A 149 -14.19 22.11 30.05
CA ARG A 149 -14.97 21.67 28.88
C ARG A 149 -14.64 20.25 28.43
N THR A 150 -13.49 19.70 28.86
CA THR A 150 -12.99 18.38 28.46
C THR A 150 -13.68 17.23 29.21
N SER A 151 -14.21 17.47 30.42
CA SER A 151 -14.92 16.47 31.22
C SER A 151 -16.31 16.11 30.68
N LEU A 152 -17.07 17.10 30.17
CA LEU A 152 -18.42 16.90 29.62
C LEU A 152 -18.44 16.26 28.22
N GLU A 153 -17.35 16.40 27.46
CA GLU A 153 -17.24 15.89 26.08
C GLU A 153 -16.46 14.57 25.99
N ALA A 154 -15.56 14.27 26.94
CA ALA A 154 -14.88 12.96 27.02
C ALA A 154 -15.80 11.81 27.46
N GLU A 155 -16.91 12.12 28.15
CA GLU A 155 -17.95 11.14 28.50
C GLU A 155 -18.95 10.89 27.35
N ASN A 156 -19.05 11.83 26.39
CA ASN A 156 -20.05 11.81 25.31
C ASN A 156 -19.63 11.32 23.90
N PRO A 157 -18.46 10.68 23.63
CA PRO A 157 -18.25 10.03 22.33
C PRO A 157 -19.20 8.83 22.12
N LEU A 158 -19.75 8.25 23.19
CA LEU A 158 -20.76 7.19 23.13
C LEU A 158 -22.10 7.70 22.56
N SER A 159 -22.43 8.99 22.71
CA SER A 159 -23.65 9.57 22.13
C SER A 159 -23.52 9.74 20.61
N SER A 160 -22.33 10.08 20.11
CA SER A 160 -22.04 10.09 18.68
C SER A 160 -22.04 8.67 18.09
N MET A 161 -21.58 7.67 18.84
CA MET A 161 -21.66 6.25 18.45
C MET A 161 -23.09 5.70 18.43
N LEU A 162 -23.95 6.09 19.38
CA LEU A 162 -25.38 5.72 19.35
C LEU A 162 -26.11 6.32 18.14
N PHE A 163 -25.60 7.43 17.59
CA PHE A 163 -26.11 8.03 16.36
C PHE A 163 -25.64 7.28 15.10
N GLU A 164 -24.37 6.87 15.04
CA GLU A 164 -23.84 6.07 13.91
C GLU A 164 -24.35 4.61 13.90
N LEU A 165 -24.56 3.98 15.06
CA LEU A 165 -25.09 2.62 15.16
C LEU A 165 -26.60 2.53 14.85
N ASN A 166 -27.34 3.65 14.91
CA ASN A 166 -28.79 3.72 14.59
C ASN A 166 -29.09 4.34 13.22
N SER A 167 -28.11 4.41 12.31
CA SER A 167 -28.27 5.00 10.98
C SER A 167 -29.45 4.47 10.14
N PRO A 168 -29.96 3.22 10.27
CA PRO A 168 -31.13 2.78 9.51
C PRO A 168 -32.45 3.42 10.00
N VAL A 169 -32.59 3.68 11.31
CA VAL A 169 -33.84 4.17 11.91
C VAL A 169 -34.01 5.68 11.69
N LEU A 170 -32.90 6.43 11.72
CA LEU A 170 -32.90 7.87 11.46
C LEU A 170 -33.07 8.20 9.96
N ALA A 171 -32.58 7.35 9.06
CA ALA A 171 -32.86 7.48 7.63
C ALA A 171 -34.36 7.30 7.34
N SER A 172 -35.02 6.36 8.02
CA SER A 172 -36.47 6.16 7.94
C SER A 172 -37.28 7.32 8.54
N LEU A 173 -36.80 7.96 9.61
CA LEU A 173 -37.43 9.14 10.21
C LEU A 173 -37.24 10.43 9.37
N ALA A 174 -36.10 10.56 8.67
CA ALA A 174 -35.88 11.66 7.73
C ALA A 174 -36.82 11.56 6.52
N THR A 175 -37.08 10.35 6.00
CA THR A 175 -38.07 10.14 4.93
C THR A 175 -39.52 10.34 5.37
N LEU A 176 -39.83 10.14 6.66
CA LEU A 176 -41.16 10.42 7.23
C LEU A 176 -41.45 11.93 7.34
N LYS A 177 -40.40 12.76 7.49
CA LYS A 177 -40.53 14.22 7.60
C LYS A 177 -41.00 14.87 6.30
N ASP A 178 -40.59 14.31 5.15
CA ASP A 178 -40.99 14.81 3.83
C ASP A 178 -42.39 14.32 3.39
N TRP A 179 -42.95 13.31 4.07
CA TRP A 179 -44.28 12.76 3.77
C TRP A 179 -45.41 13.29 4.66
N VAL A 180 -45.12 13.72 5.89
CA VAL A 180 -46.16 14.01 6.91
C VAL A 180 -46.47 15.51 7.09
N LEU A 181 -45.64 16.43 6.56
CA LEU A 181 -45.82 17.87 6.80
C LEU A 181 -46.90 18.63 5.99
N PRO A 182 -47.49 18.14 4.88
CA PRO A 182 -48.60 18.83 4.26
C PRO A 182 -49.95 18.31 4.80
N GLY A 183 -50.27 18.55 6.08
CA GLY A 183 -51.61 18.20 6.58
C GLY A 183 -51.92 18.23 8.08
N MET A 184 -50.99 18.57 9.00
CA MET A 184 -51.27 18.52 10.44
C MET A 184 -51.56 19.90 11.06
N GLY A 185 -52.55 19.93 11.97
CA GLY A 185 -53.05 21.14 12.63
C GLY A 185 -52.15 21.68 13.75
N ASN A 186 -52.45 22.91 14.19
CA ASN A 186 -51.59 23.73 15.06
C ASN A 186 -51.19 23.13 16.43
N GLU A 187 -51.90 22.12 16.95
CA GLU A 187 -51.54 21.48 18.22
C GLU A 187 -50.50 20.37 18.06
N ASP A 188 -50.54 19.59 16.98
CA ASP A 188 -49.52 18.57 16.68
C ASP A 188 -48.17 19.20 16.31
N HIS A 189 -48.21 20.42 15.75
CA HIS A 189 -47.04 21.23 15.48
C HIS A 189 -46.30 21.66 16.77
N ARG A 190 -47.00 21.78 17.91
CA ARG A 190 -46.39 22.12 19.20
C ARG A 190 -45.69 20.93 19.86
N ILE A 191 -46.21 19.71 19.70
CA ILE A 191 -45.61 18.49 20.26
C ILE A 191 -44.38 18.07 19.43
N CYS A 192 -44.45 18.17 18.09
CA CYS A 192 -43.28 17.96 17.24
C CYS A 192 -42.21 19.05 17.45
N SER A 193 -42.61 20.31 17.69
CA SER A 193 -41.68 21.43 17.97
C SER A 193 -41.04 21.34 19.35
N SER A 194 -41.71 20.79 20.37
CA SER A 194 -41.15 20.64 21.72
C SER A 194 -40.13 19.51 21.81
N VAL A 195 -40.40 18.36 21.17
CA VAL A 195 -39.48 17.22 21.11
C VAL A 195 -38.26 17.55 20.24
N LEU A 196 -38.48 18.20 19.08
CA LEU A 196 -37.36 18.68 18.26
C LEU A 196 -36.60 19.84 18.92
N SER A 197 -37.22 20.69 19.74
CA SER A 197 -36.52 21.78 20.45
C SER A 197 -35.59 21.28 21.55
N GLN A 198 -35.92 20.20 22.26
CA GLN A 198 -35.03 19.66 23.30
C GLN A 198 -33.77 19.00 22.70
N GLU A 199 -33.87 18.35 21.55
CA GLU A 199 -32.70 17.82 20.83
C GLU A 199 -31.94 18.93 20.06
N TYR A 200 -32.62 19.94 19.52
CA TYR A 200 -31.97 21.09 18.85
C TYR A 200 -31.23 22.04 19.82
N LEU A 201 -31.69 22.20 21.06
CA LEU A 201 -31.02 23.05 22.06
C LEU A 201 -29.69 22.42 22.52
N VAL A 202 -29.61 21.09 22.57
CA VAL A 202 -28.36 20.36 22.83
C VAL A 202 -27.42 20.45 21.62
N LEU A 203 -27.93 20.34 20.39
CA LEU A 203 -27.15 20.57 19.16
C LEU A 203 -26.65 22.02 19.01
N ARG A 204 -27.40 23.01 19.52
CA ARG A 204 -26.97 24.42 19.51
C ARG A 204 -25.84 24.71 20.51
N SER A 205 -25.74 23.92 21.58
CA SER A 205 -24.58 23.94 22.50
C SER A 205 -23.32 23.27 21.91
N LEU A 206 -23.46 22.48 20.83
CA LEU A 206 -22.39 21.77 20.11
C LEU A 206 -21.79 22.57 18.93
N ARG A 207 -22.07 23.86 18.81
CA ARG A 207 -21.38 24.72 17.83
C ARG A 207 -19.95 25.00 18.34
N MET A 208 -18.99 24.19 17.92
CA MET A 208 -17.56 24.48 18.04
C MET A 208 -17.26 25.88 17.49
N PRO A 209 -16.69 26.80 18.28
CA PRO A 209 -16.30 28.11 17.77
C PRO A 209 -15.22 27.93 16.71
N LYS A 210 -15.49 28.39 15.49
CA LYS A 210 -14.47 28.62 14.46
C LYS A 210 -13.61 29.81 14.87
N HIS A 211 -12.73 29.70 15.87
CA HIS A 211 -11.58 30.61 16.09
C HIS A 211 -10.72 30.13 17.28
N GLY A 212 -9.47 29.75 17.02
CA GLY A 212 -8.29 30.25 17.75
C GLY A 212 -7.99 29.86 19.21
N CYS A 213 -8.76 29.05 19.93
CA CYS A 213 -8.45 28.61 21.31
C CYS A 213 -8.70 27.09 21.43
N ASP A 214 -7.93 26.20 22.05
CA ASP A 214 -6.77 26.24 22.95
C ASP A 214 -6.02 24.89 22.78
N HIS A 215 -4.69 24.87 22.83
CA HIS A 215 -3.89 23.62 22.78
C HIS A 215 -4.20 22.65 23.96
N MET A 216 -4.98 23.10 24.94
CA MET A 216 -5.27 22.41 26.21
C MET A 216 -6.45 21.44 26.13
N TYR A 217 -7.51 21.78 25.37
CA TYR A 217 -8.67 20.90 25.11
C TYR A 217 -8.27 19.57 24.44
N LYS A 218 -7.26 19.62 23.56
CA LYS A 218 -6.77 18.46 22.80
C LYS A 218 -6.20 17.36 23.71
N THR A 219 -5.62 17.72 24.86
CA THR A 219 -4.82 16.79 25.68
C THR A 219 -5.67 15.70 26.33
N GLY A 220 -6.84 16.05 26.89
CA GLY A 220 -7.74 15.07 27.51
C GLY A 220 -8.34 14.10 26.48
N VAL A 221 -8.72 14.61 25.32
CA VAL A 221 -9.28 13.80 24.22
C VAL A 221 -8.22 12.84 23.65
N TYR A 222 -6.97 13.30 23.46
CA TYR A 222 -5.85 12.43 23.09
C TYR A 222 -5.55 11.36 24.17
N ALA A 223 -5.65 11.73 25.45
CA ALA A 223 -5.43 10.80 26.55
C ALA A 223 -6.52 9.72 26.62
N TYR A 224 -7.78 10.08 26.36
CA TYR A 224 -8.88 9.15 26.23
C TYR A 224 -8.67 8.17 25.06
N ALA A 225 -8.34 8.68 23.87
CA ALA A 225 -8.06 7.82 22.71
C ALA A 225 -6.92 6.82 22.99
N TYR A 226 -5.86 7.29 23.64
CA TYR A 226 -4.73 6.45 24.04
C TYR A 226 -5.13 5.38 25.08
N ALA A 227 -5.95 5.73 26.08
CA ALA A 227 -6.47 4.78 27.06
C ALA A 227 -7.38 3.72 26.41
N SER A 228 -8.29 4.14 25.53
CA SER A 228 -9.15 3.24 24.74
C SER A 228 -8.34 2.30 23.86
N TYR A 229 -7.28 2.79 23.20
CA TYR A 229 -6.35 1.94 22.47
C TYR A 229 -5.69 0.87 23.36
N MET A 230 -5.15 1.27 24.53
CA MET A 230 -4.49 0.34 25.45
C MET A 230 -5.47 -0.72 25.99
N ASN A 231 -6.72 -0.32 26.25
CA ASN A 231 -7.80 -1.22 26.66
C ASN A 231 -8.17 -2.21 25.55
N GLY A 232 -8.33 -1.72 24.31
CA GLY A 232 -8.56 -2.56 23.14
C GLY A 232 -7.46 -3.60 22.95
N LEU A 233 -6.19 -3.19 23.08
CA LEU A 233 -5.04 -4.08 22.96
C LEU A 233 -4.97 -5.15 24.06
N LEU A 234 -5.33 -4.80 25.29
CA LEU A 234 -5.40 -5.77 26.40
C LEU A 234 -6.47 -6.84 26.14
N LEU A 235 -7.67 -6.44 25.73
CA LEU A 235 -8.78 -7.35 25.44
C LEU A 235 -8.48 -8.22 24.21
N PHE A 236 -7.90 -7.62 23.18
CA PHE A 236 -7.43 -8.30 21.98
C PHE A 236 -6.45 -9.43 22.30
N GLU A 237 -5.45 -9.20 23.17
CA GLU A 237 -4.48 -10.23 23.55
C GLU A 237 -5.02 -11.29 24.52
N GLN A 238 -6.12 -11.00 25.20
CA GLN A 238 -6.81 -11.98 26.04
C GLN A 238 -7.62 -12.99 25.22
N ASP A 239 -7.82 -12.76 23.91
CA ASP A 239 -8.72 -13.52 23.02
C ASP A 239 -10.12 -13.73 23.64
N ARG A 240 -10.62 -12.74 24.40
CA ARG A 240 -11.93 -12.76 25.09
C ARG A 240 -12.65 -11.44 24.86
N ASN A 241 -13.98 -11.49 24.77
CA ASN A 241 -14.87 -10.32 24.65
C ASN A 241 -14.50 -9.41 23.46
N TRP A 242 -14.52 -9.99 22.25
CA TRP A 242 -14.22 -9.28 20.99
C TRP A 242 -15.06 -8.03 20.80
N ASP A 243 -16.32 -8.03 21.24
CA ASP A 243 -17.22 -6.87 21.18
C ASP A 243 -16.69 -5.67 21.96
N THR A 244 -16.17 -5.91 23.17
CA THR A 244 -15.61 -4.85 24.01
C THR A 244 -14.27 -4.37 23.44
N ALA A 245 -13.45 -5.27 22.88
CA ALA A 245 -12.23 -4.90 22.19
C ALA A 245 -12.51 -4.03 20.95
N LEU A 246 -13.51 -4.42 20.15
CA LEU A 246 -13.96 -3.69 18.97
C LEU A 246 -14.45 -2.29 19.35
N LYS A 247 -15.34 -2.18 20.35
CA LYS A 247 -15.83 -0.87 20.85
C LYS A 247 -14.66 0.05 21.22
N ASN A 248 -13.68 -0.44 21.98
CA ASN A 248 -12.51 0.34 22.37
C ASN A 248 -11.66 0.80 21.17
N PHE A 249 -11.44 -0.07 20.17
CA PHE A 249 -10.71 0.32 18.97
C PHE A 249 -11.48 1.31 18.09
N ILE A 250 -12.79 1.15 17.92
CA ILE A 250 -13.63 2.10 17.19
C ILE A 250 -13.64 3.45 17.93
N SER A 251 -13.75 3.47 19.25
CA SER A 251 -13.69 4.71 20.04
C SER A 251 -12.35 5.41 19.87
N SER A 252 -11.24 4.67 19.90
CA SER A 252 -9.93 5.25 19.61
C SER A 252 -9.82 5.77 18.18
N ARG A 253 -10.35 5.04 17.18
CA ARG A 253 -10.32 5.42 15.77
C ARG A 253 -11.08 6.72 15.52
N ALA A 254 -12.34 6.77 15.95
CA ALA A 254 -13.22 7.92 15.76
C ALA A 254 -12.62 9.19 16.37
N VAL A 255 -12.05 9.08 17.57
CA VAL A 255 -11.41 10.22 18.23
C VAL A 255 -10.17 10.71 17.47
N TYR A 256 -9.30 9.81 16.99
CA TYR A 256 -8.13 10.23 16.18
C TYR A 256 -8.55 10.81 14.82
N GLU A 257 -9.60 10.29 14.20
CA GLU A 257 -10.14 10.80 12.94
C GLU A 257 -10.69 12.23 13.10
N GLU A 258 -11.46 12.49 14.15
CA GLU A 258 -11.94 13.84 14.46
C GLU A 258 -10.79 14.81 14.78
N LEU A 259 -9.81 14.38 15.59
CA LEU A 259 -8.64 15.20 15.91
C LEU A 259 -7.79 15.54 14.67
N GLY A 260 -7.79 14.68 13.66
CA GLY A 260 -7.11 14.89 12.38
C GLY A 260 -7.75 15.98 11.50
N LYS A 261 -9.05 16.26 11.65
CA LYS A 261 -9.77 17.27 10.85
C LYS A 261 -9.42 18.71 11.24
N TYR A 262 -9.03 18.93 12.50
CA TYR A 262 -8.83 20.26 13.09
C TYR A 262 -7.38 20.53 13.53
N GLY A 263 -6.42 19.69 13.10
CA GLY A 263 -5.00 19.82 13.41
C GLY A 263 -4.17 20.44 12.29
N ASP A 264 -2.94 20.84 12.60
CA ASP A 264 -1.93 21.19 11.60
C ASP A 264 -1.56 19.98 10.73
N LEU A 265 -0.93 20.21 9.58
CA LEU A 265 -0.54 19.15 8.64
C LEU A 265 0.21 17.98 9.31
N GLU A 266 1.14 18.27 10.22
CA GLU A 266 1.88 17.25 10.97
C GLU A 266 0.95 16.41 11.87
N ASN A 267 0.01 17.05 12.58
CA ASN A 267 -0.97 16.36 13.43
C ASN A 267 -1.95 15.53 12.59
N GLN A 268 -2.37 16.04 11.42
CA GLN A 268 -3.25 15.32 10.50
C GLN A 268 -2.59 14.04 9.99
N VAL A 269 -1.31 14.11 9.60
CA VAL A 269 -0.53 12.94 9.18
C VAL A 269 -0.42 11.93 10.32
N LEU A 270 -0.04 12.36 11.53
CA LEU A 270 0.09 11.47 12.68
C LEU A 270 -1.24 10.79 13.07
N CYS A 271 -2.35 11.53 13.03
CA CYS A 271 -3.68 10.98 13.31
C CYS A 271 -4.10 9.97 12.24
N ARG A 272 -3.84 10.27 10.96
CA ARG A 272 -4.11 9.35 9.85
C ARG A 272 -3.31 8.07 9.96
N GLU A 273 -1.99 8.15 10.18
CA GLU A 273 -1.14 6.99 10.42
C GLU A 273 -1.68 6.16 11.60
N ARG A 274 -2.16 6.82 12.65
CA ARG A 274 -2.71 6.14 13.80
C ARG A 274 -4.02 5.42 13.50
N VAL A 275 -4.91 6.01 12.70
CA VAL A 275 -6.15 5.36 12.25
C VAL A 275 -5.83 4.15 11.37
N GLU A 276 -4.88 4.28 10.45
CA GLU A 276 -4.42 3.19 9.58
C GLU A 276 -3.80 2.03 10.39
N GLU A 277 -3.10 2.32 11.49
CA GLU A 277 -2.59 1.29 12.42
C GLU A 277 -3.68 0.51 13.18
N LEU A 278 -4.84 1.13 13.44
CA LEU A 278 -5.95 0.50 14.19
C LEU A 278 -6.81 -0.40 13.30
N GLU A 279 -6.90 -0.08 12.01
CA GLU A 279 -7.82 -0.69 11.05
C GLU A 279 -7.69 -2.23 10.95
N PRO A 280 -6.47 -2.82 10.91
CA PRO A 280 -6.34 -4.28 10.91
C PRO A 280 -6.95 -4.92 12.17
N SER A 281 -6.73 -4.32 13.34
CA SER A 281 -7.26 -4.84 14.61
C SER A 281 -8.79 -4.77 14.66
N ILE A 282 -9.39 -3.70 14.12
CA ILE A 282 -10.85 -3.52 13.99
C ILE A 282 -11.46 -4.60 13.09
N ARG A 283 -10.87 -4.82 11.90
CA ARG A 283 -11.37 -5.84 10.95
C ARG A 283 -11.27 -7.25 11.53
N TYR A 284 -10.18 -7.58 12.21
CA TYR A 284 -10.03 -8.88 12.86
C TYR A 284 -11.10 -9.10 13.94
N CYS A 285 -11.38 -8.10 14.78
CA CYS A 285 -12.44 -8.19 15.78
C CYS A 285 -13.82 -8.40 15.12
N ARG A 286 -14.16 -7.66 14.05
CA ARG A 286 -15.43 -7.84 13.31
C ARG A 286 -15.57 -9.27 12.75
N HIS A 287 -14.51 -9.82 12.17
CA HIS A 287 -14.52 -11.19 11.67
C HIS A 287 -14.76 -12.22 12.79
N LYS A 288 -14.14 -12.05 13.97
CA LYS A 288 -14.34 -12.97 15.11
C LYS A 288 -15.72 -12.84 15.76
N ILE A 289 -16.41 -11.71 15.63
CA ILE A 289 -17.80 -11.52 16.09
C ILE A 289 -18.81 -12.08 15.07
N GLY A 290 -18.41 -12.25 13.79
CA GLY A 290 -19.26 -12.76 12.73
C GLY A 290 -20.06 -11.67 12.00
N GLU A 291 -19.77 -10.39 12.25
CA GLU A 291 -20.47 -9.23 11.66
C GLU A 291 -20.08 -8.93 10.20
N SER A 292 -19.26 -9.77 9.56
CA SER A 292 -18.79 -9.51 8.20
C SER A 292 -18.64 -10.79 7.39
N ASN A 293 -19.44 -10.89 6.31
CA ASN A 293 -19.14 -11.69 5.11
C ASN A 293 -17.93 -11.09 4.37
N LEU A 294 -16.80 -10.91 5.07
CA LEU A 294 -15.56 -10.42 4.47
C LEU A 294 -15.09 -11.50 3.50
N LYS A 295 -15.12 -11.19 2.19
CA LYS A 295 -14.48 -12.02 1.19
C LYS A 295 -13.01 -12.18 1.59
N THR A 296 -12.50 -13.41 1.51
CA THR A 296 -11.10 -13.76 1.79
C THR A 296 -10.10 -12.85 1.06
N SER A 297 -10.52 -12.26 -0.07
CA SER A 297 -9.77 -11.30 -0.88
C SER A 297 -9.53 -9.93 -0.21
N GLU A 298 -10.44 -9.42 0.61
CA GLU A 298 -10.26 -8.15 1.35
C GLU A 298 -9.30 -8.29 2.55
N LEU A 299 -9.15 -9.51 3.07
CA LEU A 299 -8.17 -9.84 4.09
C LEU A 299 -6.75 -10.00 3.50
N LEU A 300 -6.63 -10.46 2.25
CA LEU A 300 -5.33 -10.62 1.56
C LEU A 300 -4.61 -9.29 1.33
N GLN A 301 -5.34 -8.19 1.10
CA GLN A 301 -4.77 -6.83 0.99
C GLN A 301 -4.12 -6.35 2.30
N ILE A 302 -4.48 -6.92 3.45
CA ILE A 302 -3.93 -6.54 4.77
C ILE A 302 -2.56 -7.20 5.02
N GLY A 303 -2.31 -8.37 4.43
CA GLY A 303 -1.01 -9.06 4.52
C GLY A 303 0.13 -8.28 3.85
N GLU A 304 -0.19 -7.33 2.97
CA GLU A 304 0.77 -6.55 2.18
C GLU A 304 1.27 -5.28 2.90
N MET A 305 0.71 -4.90 4.06
CA MET A 305 1.25 -3.78 4.86
C MET A 305 2.50 -4.21 5.64
N GLU A 306 3.63 -3.53 5.43
CA GLU A 306 4.90 -3.81 6.13
C GLU A 306 5.07 -2.91 7.36
N GLY A 307 5.44 -3.53 8.49
CA GLY A 307 5.76 -2.82 9.73
C GLY A 307 6.26 -3.78 10.82
N PRO A 308 7.27 -3.41 11.65
CA PRO A 308 7.90 -4.33 12.61
C PRO A 308 6.99 -4.90 13.70
N ALA A 309 5.77 -4.35 13.85
CA ALA A 309 4.77 -4.73 14.85
C ALA A 309 3.66 -5.66 14.29
N LEU A 310 3.66 -5.91 12.97
CA LEU A 310 2.53 -6.47 12.24
C LEU A 310 2.64 -7.99 12.00
N ASP A 311 3.80 -8.61 12.19
CA ASP A 311 4.05 -10.00 11.75
C ASP A 311 3.24 -11.06 12.51
N LEU A 312 3.08 -10.92 13.83
CA LEU A 312 2.22 -11.82 14.61
C LEU A 312 0.73 -11.58 14.35
N PHE A 313 0.35 -10.34 13.99
CA PHE A 313 -1.02 -10.03 13.56
C PHE A 313 -1.31 -10.66 12.20
N LYS A 314 -0.36 -10.62 11.25
CA LYS A 314 -0.42 -11.37 9.99
C LYS A 314 -0.56 -12.88 10.25
N ALA A 315 0.22 -13.46 11.16
CA ALA A 315 0.09 -14.88 11.50
C ALA A 315 -1.29 -15.24 12.09
N LYS A 316 -1.86 -14.39 12.99
CA LYS A 316 -3.23 -14.58 13.51
C LYS A 316 -4.29 -14.42 12.41
N LEU A 317 -4.09 -13.48 11.48
CA LEU A 317 -4.96 -13.24 10.35
C LEU A 317 -4.92 -14.42 9.36
N GLU A 318 -3.72 -14.91 9.03
CA GLU A 318 -3.50 -16.10 8.19
C GLU A 318 -4.10 -17.35 8.81
N ALA A 319 -3.93 -17.56 10.13
CA ALA A 319 -4.54 -18.68 10.83
C ALA A 319 -6.08 -18.62 10.79
N ALA A 320 -6.67 -17.43 10.99
CA ALA A 320 -8.12 -17.25 10.89
C ALA A 320 -8.63 -17.45 9.46
N MET A 321 -7.89 -17.00 8.44
CA MET A 321 -8.22 -17.28 7.04
C MET A 321 -8.10 -18.76 6.70
N ALA A 322 -7.08 -19.45 7.22
CA ALA A 322 -6.92 -20.89 7.03
C ALA A 322 -8.07 -21.68 7.68
N GLU A 323 -8.52 -21.25 8.85
CA GLU A 323 -9.69 -21.81 9.55
C GLU A 323 -10.98 -21.60 8.73
N ALA A 324 -11.24 -20.38 8.25
CA ALA A 324 -12.40 -20.07 7.41
C ALA A 324 -12.38 -20.85 6.09
N ARG A 325 -11.22 -20.92 5.41
CA ARG A 325 -11.05 -21.74 4.20
C ARG A 325 -11.24 -23.23 4.48
N SER A 326 -10.83 -23.73 5.64
CA SER A 326 -11.07 -25.13 6.02
C SER A 326 -12.56 -25.43 6.19
N GLN A 327 -13.34 -24.49 6.72
CA GLN A 327 -14.79 -24.63 6.84
C GLN A 327 -15.46 -24.57 5.47
N GLN A 328 -15.05 -23.65 4.60
CA GLN A 328 -15.59 -23.52 3.25
C GLN A 328 -15.19 -24.68 2.33
N ALA A 329 -13.97 -25.22 2.48
CA ALA A 329 -13.49 -26.38 1.72
C ALA A 329 -14.22 -27.68 2.11
N ALA A 330 -14.92 -27.70 3.25
CA ALA A 330 -15.67 -28.87 3.69
C ALA A 330 -16.79 -29.27 2.71
N SER A 331 -17.36 -28.30 1.98
CA SER A 331 -18.39 -28.53 0.95
C SER A 331 -17.83 -28.91 -0.42
N LEU A 332 -16.52 -28.75 -0.65
CA LEU A 332 -15.88 -28.93 -1.95
C LEU A 332 -15.38 -30.38 -2.11
N THR A 333 -16.30 -31.31 -2.31
CA THR A 333 -16.01 -32.76 -2.33
C THR A 333 -15.47 -33.28 -3.67
N GLU A 334 -15.60 -32.49 -4.74
CA GLU A 334 -15.29 -32.90 -6.11
C GLU A 334 -14.57 -31.77 -6.86
N PHE A 335 -13.65 -32.15 -7.75
CA PHE A 335 -12.99 -31.27 -8.71
C PHE A 335 -13.52 -31.54 -10.12
N HIS A 336 -13.92 -30.49 -10.84
CA HIS A 336 -14.45 -30.59 -12.19
C HIS A 336 -13.41 -30.13 -13.21
N TRP A 337 -13.10 -30.99 -14.18
CA TRP A 337 -12.20 -30.64 -15.28
C TRP A 337 -12.58 -31.40 -16.56
N LEU A 338 -12.73 -30.67 -17.67
CA LEU A 338 -13.19 -31.18 -18.98
C LEU A 338 -14.45 -32.05 -18.89
N GLY A 339 -15.44 -31.65 -18.08
CA GLY A 339 -16.68 -32.41 -17.90
C GLY A 339 -16.56 -33.65 -17.01
N HIS A 340 -15.36 -33.99 -16.54
CA HIS A 340 -15.14 -35.08 -15.60
C HIS A 340 -15.12 -34.59 -14.16
N ARG A 341 -15.60 -35.46 -13.25
CA ARG A 341 -15.66 -35.22 -11.81
C ARG A 341 -14.61 -36.10 -11.13
N PHE A 342 -13.72 -35.49 -10.37
CA PHE A 342 -12.69 -36.18 -9.60
C PHE A 342 -12.99 -36.01 -8.11
N PRO A 343 -13.19 -37.09 -7.34
CA PRO A 343 -13.45 -36.98 -5.92
C PRO A 343 -12.21 -36.48 -5.16
N ILE A 344 -12.40 -35.60 -4.18
CA ILE A 344 -11.32 -35.07 -3.34
C ILE A 344 -11.56 -35.51 -1.89
N SER A 345 -10.93 -36.61 -1.48
CA SER A 345 -11.08 -37.14 -0.11
C SER A 345 -10.26 -36.36 0.91
N ASN A 346 -9.06 -35.87 0.52
CA ASN A 346 -8.15 -35.20 1.44
C ASN A 346 -8.55 -33.73 1.69
N ALA A 347 -8.80 -33.38 2.96
CA ALA A 347 -9.16 -32.03 3.38
C ALA A 347 -8.08 -30.98 3.03
N LYS A 348 -6.78 -31.34 3.10
CA LYS A 348 -5.69 -30.42 2.76
C LYS A 348 -5.68 -30.09 1.27
N THR A 349 -5.90 -31.10 0.41
CA THR A 349 -6.04 -30.93 -1.04
C THR A 349 -7.25 -30.03 -1.37
N ARG A 350 -8.40 -30.22 -0.69
CA ARG A 350 -9.59 -29.37 -0.86
C ARG A 350 -9.31 -27.90 -0.54
N VAL A 351 -8.63 -27.62 0.58
CA VAL A 351 -8.27 -26.26 0.97
C VAL A 351 -7.34 -25.60 -0.04
N ALA A 352 -6.34 -26.34 -0.54
CA ALA A 352 -5.39 -25.82 -1.51
C ALA A 352 -6.04 -25.53 -2.87
N ILE A 353 -6.92 -26.42 -3.37
CA ILE A 353 -7.69 -26.21 -4.60
C ILE A 353 -8.67 -25.04 -4.45
N LEU A 354 -9.40 -24.95 -3.33
CA LEU A 354 -10.30 -23.83 -3.07
C LEU A 354 -9.56 -22.50 -3.07
N LYS A 355 -8.41 -22.43 -2.41
CA LYS A 355 -7.54 -21.23 -2.38
C LYS A 355 -7.14 -20.81 -3.81
N ALA A 356 -6.76 -21.77 -4.66
CA ALA A 356 -6.44 -21.48 -6.05
C ALA A 356 -7.65 -20.94 -6.84
N GLN A 357 -8.83 -21.57 -6.69
CA GLN A 357 -10.07 -21.15 -7.36
C GLN A 357 -10.56 -19.76 -6.91
N GLU A 358 -10.39 -19.40 -5.64
CA GLU A 358 -10.70 -18.05 -5.15
C GLU A 358 -9.80 -16.99 -5.79
N LEU A 359 -8.49 -17.26 -5.85
CA LEU A 359 -7.53 -16.36 -6.50
C LEU A 359 -7.78 -16.25 -8.01
N GLU A 360 -8.22 -17.32 -8.67
CA GLU A 360 -8.62 -17.29 -10.08
C GLU A 360 -9.86 -16.43 -10.31
N LYS A 361 -10.83 -16.44 -9.39
CA LYS A 361 -12.02 -15.57 -9.46
C LYS A 361 -11.63 -14.10 -9.31
N ASP A 362 -10.63 -13.79 -8.49
CA ASP A 362 -10.12 -12.43 -8.36
C ASP A 362 -9.47 -11.92 -9.66
N LEU A 363 -8.88 -12.82 -10.47
CA LEU A 363 -8.30 -12.49 -11.78
C LEU A 363 -9.33 -12.29 -12.89
N HIS A 364 -10.45 -13.01 -12.85
CA HIS A 364 -11.49 -13.00 -13.90
C HIS A 364 -12.77 -12.26 -13.50
N GLY A 365 -12.81 -11.69 -12.29
CA GLY A 365 -13.98 -10.98 -11.75
C GLY A 365 -14.22 -9.62 -12.42
N PRO A 366 -15.32 -8.93 -12.07
CA PRO A 366 -15.68 -7.62 -12.66
C PRO A 366 -14.64 -6.51 -12.40
N THR A 367 -13.73 -6.71 -11.45
CA THR A 367 -12.61 -5.80 -11.15
C THR A 367 -11.33 -6.14 -11.91
N ALA A 368 -11.31 -7.19 -12.74
CA ALA A 368 -10.12 -7.71 -13.43
C ALA A 368 -9.40 -6.65 -14.28
N ASP A 369 -10.14 -5.78 -14.96
CA ASP A 369 -9.55 -4.74 -15.82
C ASP A 369 -8.92 -3.59 -15.04
N SER A 370 -9.31 -3.42 -13.77
CA SER A 370 -8.76 -2.38 -12.88
C SER A 370 -7.44 -2.78 -12.21
N ILE A 371 -7.03 -4.05 -12.28
CA ILE A 371 -5.84 -4.55 -11.56
C ILE A 371 -4.58 -4.29 -12.43
N PRO A 372 -3.56 -3.57 -11.91
CA PRO A 372 -2.27 -3.41 -12.57
C PRO A 372 -1.62 -4.74 -12.94
N ALA A 373 -0.87 -4.77 -14.05
CA ALA A 373 -0.28 -6.00 -14.58
C ALA A 373 0.71 -6.65 -13.59
N GLU A 374 1.46 -5.86 -12.82
CA GLU A 374 2.38 -6.35 -11.78
C GLU A 374 1.63 -7.08 -10.66
N LYS A 375 0.46 -6.57 -10.26
CA LYS A 375 -0.38 -7.21 -9.24
C LYS A 375 -0.99 -8.51 -9.77
N LYS A 376 -1.40 -8.56 -11.04
CA LYS A 376 -1.87 -9.80 -11.68
C LYS A 376 -0.79 -10.89 -11.66
N LEU A 377 0.47 -10.53 -11.96
CA LEU A 377 1.59 -11.48 -11.89
C LEU A 377 1.79 -12.05 -10.47
N ALA A 378 1.74 -11.19 -9.44
CA ALA A 378 1.86 -11.64 -8.06
C ALA A 378 0.71 -12.58 -7.64
N VAL A 379 -0.50 -12.38 -8.18
CA VAL A 379 -1.63 -13.29 -7.95
C VAL A 379 -1.39 -14.65 -8.63
N PHE A 380 -0.84 -14.68 -9.85
CA PHE A 380 -0.46 -15.94 -10.49
C PHE A 380 0.57 -16.74 -9.68
N ASP A 381 1.56 -16.10 -9.06
CA ASP A 381 2.54 -16.79 -8.21
C ASP A 381 1.85 -17.43 -6.98
N LYS A 382 0.85 -16.76 -6.40
CA LYS A 382 0.03 -17.30 -5.31
C LYS A 382 -0.83 -18.49 -5.78
N ILE A 383 -1.37 -18.43 -7.01
CA ILE A 383 -2.14 -19.54 -7.63
C ILE A 383 -1.23 -20.75 -7.86
N PHE A 384 -0.03 -20.55 -8.42
CA PHE A 384 0.93 -21.63 -8.62
C PHE A 384 1.32 -22.29 -7.31
N THR A 385 1.60 -21.50 -6.28
CA THR A 385 1.90 -22.02 -4.94
C THR A 385 0.76 -22.91 -4.43
N ALA A 386 -0.49 -22.46 -4.54
CA ALA A 386 -1.66 -23.24 -4.08
C ALA A 386 -1.86 -24.55 -4.86
N TYR A 387 -1.71 -24.53 -6.20
CA TYR A 387 -1.81 -25.77 -7.00
C TYR A 387 -0.61 -26.71 -6.78
N HIS A 388 0.59 -26.19 -6.57
CA HIS A 388 1.75 -27.02 -6.21
C HIS A 388 1.59 -27.68 -4.84
N GLU A 389 1.06 -26.95 -3.85
CA GLU A 389 0.67 -27.52 -2.55
C GLU A 389 -0.37 -28.64 -2.73
N ALA A 390 -1.43 -28.41 -3.52
CA ALA A 390 -2.46 -29.41 -3.82
C ALA A 390 -1.85 -30.68 -4.44
N ARG A 391 -1.00 -30.54 -5.45
CA ARG A 391 -0.30 -31.68 -6.09
C ARG A 391 0.64 -32.40 -5.12
N SER A 392 1.33 -31.68 -4.25
CA SER A 392 2.17 -32.28 -3.22
C SER A 392 1.35 -33.16 -2.28
N PHE A 393 0.15 -32.73 -1.88
CA PHE A 393 -0.75 -33.53 -1.06
C PHE A 393 -1.28 -34.75 -1.81
N ILE A 394 -1.72 -34.59 -3.07
CA ILE A 394 -2.18 -35.70 -3.92
C ILE A 394 -1.09 -36.76 -4.09
N ARG A 395 0.16 -36.34 -4.36
CA ARG A 395 1.30 -37.27 -4.50
C ARG A 395 1.65 -37.97 -3.20
N SER A 396 1.54 -37.29 -2.06
CA SER A 396 1.72 -37.91 -0.74
C SER A 396 0.65 -38.98 -0.49
N ASP A 397 -0.59 -38.71 -0.89
CA ASP A 397 -1.69 -39.68 -0.77
C ASP A 397 -1.48 -40.87 -1.72
N LEU A 398 -0.97 -40.63 -2.93
CA LEU A 398 -0.64 -41.67 -3.91
C LEU A 398 0.43 -42.64 -3.38
N VAL A 399 1.47 -42.11 -2.72
CA VAL A 399 2.49 -42.93 -2.04
C VAL A 399 1.89 -43.71 -0.88
N SER A 400 0.93 -43.13 -0.17
CA SER A 400 0.26 -43.74 0.99
C SER A 400 -0.81 -44.78 0.61
N ALA A 401 -1.32 -44.75 -0.63
CA ALA A 401 -2.41 -45.61 -1.11
C ALA A 401 -2.04 -47.11 -1.27
N GLY A 402 -0.77 -47.50 -1.07
CA GLY A 402 -0.37 -48.90 -1.01
C GLY A 402 -0.62 -49.67 -2.32
N ASN A 403 -1.44 -50.71 -2.32
CA ASN A 403 -1.81 -51.54 -3.48
C ASN A 403 -3.29 -51.37 -3.92
N ALA A 404 -3.97 -50.31 -3.47
CA ALA A 404 -5.35 -50.06 -3.90
C ALA A 404 -5.35 -49.42 -5.31
N ASP A 405 -5.36 -50.25 -6.35
CA ASP A 405 -5.23 -49.81 -7.74
C ASP A 405 -6.34 -48.83 -8.16
N SER A 406 -7.58 -49.04 -7.71
CA SER A 406 -8.70 -48.13 -8.00
C SER A 406 -8.51 -46.73 -7.41
N VAL A 407 -7.95 -46.63 -6.19
CA VAL A 407 -7.69 -45.35 -5.52
C VAL A 407 -6.50 -44.64 -6.18
N LYS A 408 -5.50 -45.40 -6.63
CA LYS A 408 -4.37 -44.84 -7.37
C LYS A 408 -4.79 -44.25 -8.71
N ASP A 409 -5.68 -44.92 -9.43
CA ASP A 409 -6.18 -44.43 -10.72
C ASP A 409 -6.97 -43.12 -10.55
N GLU A 410 -7.80 -43.01 -9.52
CA GLU A 410 -8.51 -41.76 -9.17
C GLU A 410 -7.54 -40.62 -8.81
N LEU A 411 -6.54 -40.90 -7.96
CA LEU A 411 -5.54 -39.91 -7.55
C LEU A 411 -4.62 -39.49 -8.71
N ASN A 412 -4.25 -40.42 -9.60
CA ASN A 412 -3.50 -40.12 -10.82
C ASN A 412 -4.32 -39.26 -11.78
N GLY A 413 -5.61 -39.56 -11.94
CA GLY A 413 -6.53 -38.74 -12.71
C GLY A 413 -6.65 -37.32 -12.15
N LEU A 414 -6.77 -37.20 -10.83
CA LEU A 414 -6.80 -35.91 -10.14
C LEU A 414 -5.47 -35.14 -10.28
N ASP A 415 -4.30 -35.77 -10.11
CA ASP A 415 -3.00 -35.10 -10.33
C ASP A 415 -2.86 -34.66 -11.79
N LYS A 416 -3.28 -35.47 -12.77
CA LYS A 416 -3.30 -35.10 -14.20
C LYS A 416 -4.17 -33.87 -14.42
N ALA A 417 -5.40 -33.86 -13.89
CA ALA A 417 -6.33 -32.74 -14.06
C ALA A 417 -5.80 -31.44 -13.42
N VAL A 418 -5.31 -31.51 -12.17
CA VAL A 418 -4.71 -30.35 -11.48
C VAL A 418 -3.45 -29.87 -12.21
N SER A 419 -2.62 -30.79 -12.71
CA SER A 419 -1.43 -30.47 -13.52
C SER A 419 -1.80 -29.77 -14.83
N ALA A 420 -2.88 -30.20 -15.49
CA ALA A 420 -3.34 -29.60 -16.72
C ALA A 420 -3.89 -28.18 -16.49
N VAL A 421 -4.67 -27.96 -15.41
CA VAL A 421 -5.12 -26.62 -15.02
C VAL A 421 -3.93 -25.71 -14.70
N LEU A 422 -2.94 -26.21 -13.96
CA LEU A 422 -1.70 -25.47 -13.71
C LEU A 422 -0.98 -25.08 -15.01
N GLY A 423 -0.93 -25.99 -15.99
CA GLY A 423 -0.38 -25.71 -17.32
C GLY A 423 -1.15 -24.62 -18.07
N GLN A 424 -2.49 -24.66 -18.04
CA GLN A 424 -3.34 -23.61 -18.62
C GLN A 424 -3.04 -22.23 -17.98
N ARG A 425 -2.99 -22.15 -16.64
CA ARG A 425 -2.65 -20.90 -15.93
C ARG A 425 -1.23 -20.41 -16.21
N THR A 426 -0.30 -21.33 -16.45
CA THR A 426 1.08 -20.99 -16.85
C THR A 426 1.10 -20.33 -18.24
N ILE A 427 0.31 -20.83 -19.18
CA ILE A 427 0.15 -20.22 -20.50
C ILE A 427 -0.49 -18.82 -20.38
N GLU A 428 -1.56 -18.67 -19.61
CA GLU A 428 -2.23 -17.38 -19.37
C GLU A 428 -1.27 -16.33 -18.76
N ARG A 429 -0.51 -16.71 -17.73
CA ARG A 429 0.50 -15.85 -17.11
C ARG A 429 1.57 -15.42 -18.11
N ASN A 430 2.02 -16.33 -18.97
CA ASN A 430 3.03 -16.03 -19.98
C ASN A 430 2.46 -15.19 -21.14
N GLN A 431 1.17 -15.32 -21.47
CA GLN A 431 0.47 -14.38 -22.37
C GLN A 431 0.39 -12.97 -21.76
N LEU A 432 0.18 -12.84 -20.45
CA LEU A 432 0.25 -11.54 -19.77
C LEU A 432 1.65 -10.91 -19.87
N LEU A 433 2.72 -11.70 -19.68
CA LEU A 433 4.09 -11.23 -19.90
C LEU A 433 4.31 -10.74 -21.33
N VAL A 434 3.78 -11.46 -22.32
CA VAL A 434 3.82 -11.03 -23.72
C VAL A 434 3.08 -9.71 -23.90
N SER A 435 1.91 -9.53 -23.30
CA SER A 435 1.16 -8.27 -23.37
C SER A 435 1.95 -7.09 -22.79
N ILE A 436 2.60 -7.29 -21.62
CA ILE A 436 3.50 -6.29 -21.01
C ILE A 436 4.71 -6.00 -21.91
N ALA A 437 5.32 -7.02 -22.50
CA ALA A 437 6.47 -6.85 -23.40
C ALA A 437 6.07 -6.12 -24.70
N LYS A 438 4.89 -6.43 -25.25
CA LYS A 438 4.32 -5.75 -26.43
C LYS A 438 4.04 -4.28 -26.15
N SER A 439 3.45 -3.95 -25.00
CA SER A 439 3.18 -2.54 -24.66
C SER A 439 4.49 -1.76 -24.58
N LYS A 440 5.50 -2.26 -23.88
CA LYS A 440 6.83 -1.62 -23.80
C LYS A 440 7.53 -1.46 -25.16
N LEU A 441 7.23 -2.32 -26.13
CA LEU A 441 7.77 -2.21 -27.49
C LEU A 441 7.09 -1.10 -28.32
N THR A 442 5.81 -0.80 -28.07
CA THR A 442 5.07 0.24 -28.80
C THR A 442 5.27 1.65 -28.23
N TRP A 443 5.66 1.78 -26.96
CA TRP A 443 5.99 3.07 -26.34
C TRP A 443 7.23 3.70 -27.01
N ARG A 444 7.02 4.87 -27.64
CA ARG A 444 8.10 5.73 -28.15
C ARG A 444 8.71 6.52 -26.98
N ARG A 445 10.05 6.62 -27.02
CA ARG A 445 10.95 7.29 -26.08
C ARG A 445 10.40 8.60 -25.49
N ASP A 446 10.48 8.71 -24.15
CA ASP A 446 10.82 9.99 -23.51
C ASP A 446 11.61 9.83 -22.18
N ASP A 447 11.59 8.68 -21.51
CA ASP A 447 12.34 8.52 -20.25
C ASP A 447 13.67 7.75 -20.40
N LYS A 448 14.75 8.41 -19.98
CA LYS A 448 16.16 7.95 -20.07
C LYS A 448 16.52 6.77 -19.16
N ASN A 449 15.56 6.11 -18.49
CA ASN A 449 15.83 5.11 -17.46
C ASN A 449 15.13 3.75 -17.61
N GLU A 450 14.35 3.50 -18.67
CA GLU A 450 13.74 2.17 -18.89
C GLU A 450 14.44 1.38 -20.01
N LYS A 451 14.75 0.11 -19.72
CA LYS A 451 15.33 -0.83 -20.70
C LYS A 451 14.32 -1.06 -21.82
N VAL A 452 14.65 -0.61 -23.03
CA VAL A 452 13.87 -0.89 -24.24
C VAL A 452 13.80 -2.40 -24.46
N THR A 453 12.58 -2.95 -24.45
CA THR A 453 12.32 -4.35 -24.78
C THR A 453 12.71 -4.60 -26.24
N LYS A 454 13.62 -5.53 -26.50
CA LYS A 454 14.00 -5.86 -27.88
C LYS A 454 13.08 -6.94 -28.46
N PRO A 455 12.87 -7.02 -29.80
CA PRO A 455 12.03 -8.04 -30.42
C PRO A 455 12.44 -9.48 -30.08
N GLU A 456 13.72 -9.73 -29.78
CA GLU A 456 14.24 -11.04 -29.38
C GLU A 456 13.65 -11.53 -28.05
N GLU A 457 13.27 -10.62 -27.15
CA GLU A 457 12.63 -10.97 -25.89
C GLU A 457 11.23 -11.56 -26.12
N LEU A 458 10.48 -11.00 -27.07
CA LEU A 458 9.18 -11.55 -27.48
C LEU A 458 9.33 -12.91 -28.14
N VAL A 459 10.38 -13.13 -28.95
CA VAL A 459 10.68 -14.45 -29.53
C VAL A 459 10.88 -15.48 -28.41
N ARG A 460 11.67 -15.16 -27.38
CA ARG A 460 11.90 -16.06 -26.23
C ARG A 460 10.62 -16.37 -25.46
N LEU A 461 9.75 -15.37 -25.26
CA LEU A 461 8.47 -15.58 -24.59
C LEU A 461 7.53 -16.47 -25.41
N TYR A 462 7.52 -16.32 -26.73
CA TYR A 462 6.73 -17.22 -27.60
C TYR A 462 7.33 -18.62 -27.70
N ASP A 463 8.65 -18.79 -27.68
CA ASP A 463 9.29 -20.11 -27.55
C ASP A 463 8.85 -20.80 -26.25
N LEU A 464 8.83 -20.06 -25.14
CA LEU A 464 8.33 -20.57 -23.86
C LEU A 464 6.84 -20.93 -23.93
N LEU A 465 5.99 -20.10 -24.55
CA LEU A 465 4.58 -20.43 -24.75
C LEU A 465 4.40 -21.70 -25.58
N LEU A 466 5.19 -21.88 -26.65
CA LEU A 466 5.13 -23.07 -27.49
C LEU A 466 5.54 -24.33 -26.71
N GLN A 467 6.61 -24.25 -25.90
CA GLN A 467 7.02 -25.35 -25.05
C GLN A 467 5.93 -25.71 -24.04
N ASN A 468 5.39 -24.73 -23.30
CA ASN A 468 4.31 -24.98 -22.34
C ASN A 468 3.06 -25.57 -22.99
N THR A 469 2.72 -25.12 -24.20
CA THR A 469 1.56 -25.65 -24.93
C THR A 469 1.80 -27.09 -25.38
N ALA A 470 3.02 -27.43 -25.80
CA ALA A 470 3.41 -28.79 -26.15
C ALA A 470 3.39 -29.71 -24.91
N ASP A 471 4.02 -29.30 -23.81
CA ASP A 471 4.04 -30.05 -22.55
C ASP A 471 2.62 -30.32 -22.03
N LEU A 472 1.71 -29.34 -22.17
CA LEU A 472 0.31 -29.47 -21.80
C LEU A 472 -0.45 -30.44 -22.72
N SER A 473 -0.22 -30.37 -24.04
CA SER A 473 -0.82 -31.30 -25.01
C SER A 473 -0.34 -32.73 -24.77
N ASP A 474 0.95 -32.93 -24.51
CA ASP A 474 1.56 -34.23 -24.19
C ASP A 474 1.01 -34.81 -22.89
N LEU A 475 0.88 -33.98 -21.84
CA LEU A 475 0.28 -34.38 -20.56
C LEU A 475 -1.16 -34.87 -20.74
N VAL A 476 -1.96 -34.19 -21.55
CA VAL A 476 -3.37 -34.59 -21.78
C VAL A 476 -3.44 -35.84 -22.66
N SER A 477 -2.53 -35.96 -23.63
CA SER A 477 -2.48 -37.06 -24.62
C SER A 477 -1.91 -38.39 -24.11
N SER A 478 -1.37 -38.42 -22.89
CA SER A 478 -0.61 -39.56 -22.35
C SER A 478 -1.45 -40.81 -21.98
N GLY A 479 -2.79 -40.74 -22.06
CA GLY A 479 -3.70 -41.83 -21.75
C GLY A 479 -3.93 -42.79 -22.93
N ARG A 480 -4.15 -44.09 -22.64
CA ARG A 480 -4.53 -45.09 -23.65
C ARG A 480 -5.97 -44.90 -24.15
N ASP A 481 -6.88 -44.51 -23.26
CA ASP A 481 -8.28 -44.19 -23.58
C ASP A 481 -8.47 -42.67 -23.64
N ARG A 482 -8.36 -42.10 -24.84
CA ARG A 482 -8.55 -40.67 -25.06
C ARG A 482 -10.03 -40.34 -25.07
N LYS A 483 -10.46 -39.54 -24.10
CA LYS A 483 -11.84 -39.06 -24.04
C LYS A 483 -12.06 -37.97 -25.09
N PRO A 484 -13.27 -37.84 -25.67
CA PRO A 484 -13.54 -36.87 -26.72
C PRO A 484 -13.25 -35.42 -26.26
N GLU A 485 -13.47 -35.12 -24.97
CA GLU A 485 -13.16 -33.82 -24.39
C GLU A 485 -11.65 -33.56 -24.30
N GLU A 486 -10.84 -34.59 -24.01
CA GLU A 486 -9.38 -34.49 -24.00
C GLU A 486 -8.84 -34.30 -25.43
N VAL A 487 -9.43 -34.97 -26.43
CA VAL A 487 -9.07 -34.79 -27.84
C VAL A 487 -9.38 -33.35 -28.29
N ALA A 488 -10.58 -32.86 -28.03
CA ALA A 488 -10.96 -31.48 -28.35
C ALA A 488 -10.04 -30.46 -27.65
N PHE A 489 -9.62 -30.73 -26.41
CA PHE A 489 -8.68 -29.89 -25.70
C PHE A 489 -7.27 -29.89 -26.33
N THR A 490 -6.78 -31.05 -26.80
CA THR A 490 -5.50 -31.13 -27.52
C THR A 490 -5.56 -30.41 -28.86
N GLU A 491 -6.69 -30.47 -29.58
CA GLU A 491 -6.91 -29.71 -30.82
C GLU A 491 -6.88 -28.19 -30.57
N ASP A 492 -7.46 -27.72 -29.47
CA ASP A 492 -7.37 -26.32 -29.04
C ASP A 492 -5.92 -25.92 -28.71
N CYS A 493 -5.16 -26.79 -28.05
CA CYS A 493 -3.73 -26.55 -27.79
C CYS A 493 -2.93 -26.44 -29.10
N ASP A 494 -3.18 -27.31 -30.08
CA ASP A 494 -2.54 -27.26 -31.39
C ASP A 494 -2.90 -26.00 -32.18
N LEU A 495 -4.14 -25.55 -32.04
CA LEU A 495 -4.61 -24.30 -32.63
C LEU A 495 -3.89 -23.09 -32.03
N ARG A 496 -3.81 -23.01 -30.69
CA ARG A 496 -3.03 -21.98 -29.98
C ARG A 496 -1.55 -22.04 -30.34
N SER A 497 -0.97 -23.23 -30.44
CA SER A 497 0.42 -23.44 -30.88
C SER A 497 0.67 -22.86 -32.28
N THR A 498 -0.26 -23.05 -33.21
CA THR A 498 -0.18 -22.46 -34.56
C THR A 498 -0.21 -20.93 -34.50
N ALA A 499 -1.06 -20.35 -33.65
CA ALA A 499 -1.12 -18.89 -33.44
C ALA A 499 0.17 -18.32 -32.83
N PHE A 500 0.72 -18.99 -31.80
CA PHE A 500 1.99 -18.59 -31.18
C PHE A 500 3.17 -18.72 -32.14
N ARG A 501 3.21 -19.74 -33.01
CA ARG A 501 4.21 -19.85 -34.08
C ARG A 501 4.16 -18.67 -35.05
N ALA A 502 2.97 -18.25 -35.46
CA ALA A 502 2.80 -17.08 -36.34
C ALA A 502 3.36 -15.81 -35.69
N GLN A 503 3.02 -15.55 -34.42
CA GLN A 503 3.52 -14.41 -33.66
C GLN A 503 5.04 -14.46 -33.46
N ARG A 504 5.58 -15.63 -33.11
CA ARG A 504 7.02 -15.85 -32.99
C ARG A 504 7.77 -15.50 -34.28
N CYS A 505 7.30 -16.01 -35.42
CA CYS A 505 7.90 -15.73 -36.73
C CYS A 505 7.86 -14.25 -37.08
N PHE A 506 6.79 -13.54 -36.70
CA PHE A 506 6.69 -12.10 -36.90
C PHE A 506 7.71 -11.30 -36.09
N TYR A 507 7.88 -11.59 -34.80
CA TYR A 507 8.88 -10.89 -33.99
C TYR A 507 10.31 -11.28 -34.34
N LEU A 508 10.52 -12.51 -34.82
CA LEU A 508 11.79 -12.91 -35.43
C LEU A 508 12.07 -12.08 -36.69
N ALA A 509 11.08 -11.89 -37.58
CA ALA A 509 11.22 -11.03 -38.75
C ALA A 509 11.59 -9.58 -38.37
N LYS A 510 10.99 -9.02 -37.31
CA LYS A 510 11.35 -7.71 -36.76
C LYS A 510 12.81 -7.62 -36.30
N SER A 511 13.35 -8.68 -35.69
CA SER A 511 14.77 -8.75 -35.31
C SER A 511 15.71 -8.80 -36.53
N TYR A 512 15.35 -9.57 -37.57
CA TYR A 512 16.14 -9.61 -38.81
C TYR A 512 16.09 -8.28 -39.58
N SER A 513 14.94 -7.62 -39.60
CA SER A 513 14.76 -6.27 -40.16
C SER A 513 15.64 -5.26 -39.44
N SER A 514 15.67 -5.26 -38.10
CA SER A 514 16.54 -4.35 -37.33
C SER A 514 18.03 -4.63 -37.52
N ALA A 515 18.40 -5.87 -37.85
CA ALA A 515 19.75 -6.27 -38.22
C ALA A 515 20.12 -5.98 -39.69
N GLY A 516 19.21 -5.41 -40.50
CA GLY A 516 19.42 -5.10 -41.91
C GLY A 516 19.35 -6.30 -42.86
N LYS A 517 18.99 -7.49 -42.35
CA LYS A 517 18.81 -8.73 -43.13
C LYS A 517 17.42 -8.78 -43.77
N ARG A 518 17.24 -7.96 -44.80
CA ARG A 518 15.92 -7.66 -45.40
C ARG A 518 15.28 -8.83 -46.13
N ALA A 519 16.08 -9.63 -46.84
CA ALA A 519 15.56 -10.78 -47.59
C ALA A 519 14.99 -11.82 -46.62
N GLU A 520 15.71 -12.12 -45.55
CA GLU A 520 15.28 -13.03 -44.49
C GLU A 520 14.06 -12.48 -43.74
N ALA A 521 14.06 -11.18 -43.42
CA ALA A 521 12.91 -10.53 -42.78
C ALA A 521 11.65 -10.61 -43.67
N TYR A 522 11.76 -10.34 -44.97
CA TYR A 522 10.66 -10.43 -45.93
C TYR A 522 10.05 -11.84 -45.97
N VAL A 523 10.90 -12.86 -46.12
CA VAL A 523 10.45 -14.26 -46.18
C VAL A 523 9.78 -14.67 -44.87
N LEU A 524 10.33 -14.26 -43.72
CA LEU A 524 9.74 -14.53 -42.41
C LEU A 524 8.38 -13.85 -42.22
N TYR A 525 8.18 -12.62 -42.69
CA TYR A 525 6.86 -11.96 -42.67
C TYR A 525 5.84 -12.68 -43.55
N CYS A 526 6.24 -13.13 -44.75
CA CYS A 526 5.38 -13.93 -45.63
C CYS A 526 5.00 -15.27 -44.98
N HIS A 527 5.97 -15.94 -44.34
CA HIS A 527 5.72 -17.18 -43.62
C HIS A 527 4.78 -16.96 -42.42
N ALA A 528 5.04 -15.95 -41.59
CA ALA A 528 4.18 -15.59 -40.46
C ALA A 528 2.74 -15.28 -40.91
N ARG A 529 2.56 -14.60 -42.04
CA ARG A 529 1.25 -14.33 -42.65
C ARG A 529 0.53 -15.62 -43.05
N SER A 530 1.23 -16.56 -43.68
CA SER A 530 0.64 -17.85 -44.07
C SER A 530 0.18 -18.67 -42.84
N LEU A 531 0.97 -18.65 -41.76
CA LEU A 531 0.62 -19.30 -40.50
C LEU A 531 -0.59 -18.63 -39.83
N ALA A 532 -0.64 -17.28 -39.83
CA ALA A 532 -1.77 -16.53 -39.30
C ALA A 532 -3.06 -16.80 -40.08
N GLU A 533 -2.98 -16.90 -41.42
CA GLU A 533 -4.13 -17.26 -42.26
C GLU A 533 -4.64 -18.68 -41.99
N ASN A 534 -3.71 -19.64 -41.87
CA ASN A 534 -4.05 -21.03 -41.53
C ASN A 534 -4.70 -21.12 -40.14
N ALA A 535 -4.19 -20.39 -39.16
CA ALA A 535 -4.79 -20.31 -37.83
C ALA A 535 -6.20 -19.71 -37.90
N LEU A 536 -6.39 -18.58 -38.60
CA LEU A 536 -7.69 -17.93 -38.75
C LEU A 536 -8.74 -18.85 -39.40
N LYS A 537 -8.36 -19.63 -40.43
CA LYS A 537 -9.25 -20.62 -41.05
C LYS A 537 -9.67 -21.69 -40.05
N LYS A 538 -8.74 -22.20 -39.25
CA LYS A 538 -9.05 -23.20 -38.21
C LYS A 538 -9.91 -22.64 -37.07
N PHE A 539 -9.69 -21.38 -36.65
CA PHE A 539 -10.56 -20.70 -35.67
C PHE A 539 -11.98 -20.43 -36.20
N GLN A 540 -12.19 -20.39 -37.52
CA GLN A 540 -13.53 -20.28 -38.11
C GLN A 540 -14.26 -21.62 -38.17
N THR A 541 -13.54 -22.73 -38.33
CA THR A 541 -14.12 -24.08 -38.37
C THR A 541 -14.46 -24.61 -36.98
N VAL A 542 -13.67 -24.23 -35.97
CA VAL A 542 -13.96 -24.54 -34.58
C VAL A 542 -14.84 -23.43 -34.04
N THR A 543 -16.04 -23.73 -33.56
CA THR A 543 -17.00 -22.80 -32.93
C THR A 543 -16.44 -22.26 -31.60
N SER A 544 -15.31 -21.56 -31.66
CA SER A 544 -14.52 -21.10 -30.53
C SER A 544 -14.89 -19.65 -30.19
N THR A 545 -15.09 -19.40 -28.90
CA THR A 545 -15.53 -18.12 -28.32
C THR A 545 -14.40 -17.11 -28.13
N ASP A 546 -13.19 -17.39 -28.63
CA ASP A 546 -11.99 -16.63 -28.31
C ASP A 546 -11.78 -15.45 -29.27
N GLU A 547 -12.76 -14.53 -29.28
CA GLU A 547 -12.80 -13.36 -30.17
C GLU A 547 -11.56 -12.48 -30.06
N VAL A 548 -10.94 -12.43 -28.87
CA VAL A 548 -9.72 -11.66 -28.60
C VAL A 548 -8.56 -12.22 -29.42
N THR A 549 -8.31 -13.53 -29.35
CA THR A 549 -7.25 -14.21 -30.11
C THR A 549 -7.46 -14.07 -31.62
N ILE A 550 -8.70 -14.17 -32.09
CA ILE A 550 -9.05 -13.96 -33.50
C ILE A 550 -8.73 -12.53 -33.93
N LYS A 551 -9.06 -11.53 -33.11
CA LYS A 551 -8.76 -10.12 -33.38
C LYS A 551 -7.25 -9.88 -33.44
N GLU A 552 -6.48 -10.43 -32.51
CA GLU A 552 -5.01 -10.34 -32.51
C GLU A 552 -4.36 -11.01 -33.72
N LEU A 553 -4.91 -12.13 -34.19
CA LEU A 553 -4.43 -12.79 -35.40
C LEU A 553 -4.75 -12.00 -36.68
N ARG A 554 -5.91 -11.33 -36.72
CA ARG A 554 -6.25 -10.43 -37.84
C ARG A 554 -5.34 -9.20 -37.87
N THR A 555 -5.03 -8.61 -36.72
CA THR A 555 -4.07 -7.49 -36.67
C THR A 555 -2.68 -7.97 -37.10
N LEU A 556 -2.23 -9.13 -36.60
CA LEU A 556 -0.97 -9.74 -37.02
C LEU A 556 -0.92 -9.97 -38.54
N TYR A 557 -1.98 -10.53 -39.14
CA TYR A 557 -2.04 -10.77 -40.59
C TYR A 557 -1.82 -9.47 -41.38
N ASN A 558 -2.46 -8.39 -40.97
CA ASN A 558 -2.34 -7.08 -41.60
C ASN A 558 -0.95 -6.48 -41.36
N GLU A 559 -0.39 -6.61 -40.15
CA GLU A 559 0.96 -6.16 -39.83
C GLU A 559 2.02 -6.92 -40.62
N CYS A 560 1.89 -8.24 -40.77
CA CYS A 560 2.79 -9.04 -41.61
C CYS A 560 2.76 -8.55 -43.06
N ARG A 561 1.57 -8.27 -43.60
CA ARG A 561 1.42 -7.72 -44.96
C ARG A 561 2.11 -6.36 -45.07
N ALA A 562 1.82 -5.43 -44.16
CA ALA A 562 2.41 -4.09 -44.19
C ALA A 562 3.95 -4.15 -44.09
N ASN A 563 4.48 -4.88 -43.11
CA ASN A 563 5.92 -5.00 -42.91
C ASN A 563 6.62 -5.72 -44.07
N SER A 564 6.00 -6.74 -44.69
CA SER A 564 6.55 -7.37 -45.90
C SER A 564 6.72 -6.38 -47.04
N CYS A 565 5.75 -5.48 -47.25
CA CYS A 565 5.85 -4.43 -48.26
C CYS A 565 6.94 -3.41 -47.92
N ILE A 566 7.08 -3.04 -46.64
CA ILE A 566 8.11 -2.11 -46.16
C ILE A 566 9.51 -2.69 -46.37
N GLU A 567 9.75 -3.94 -45.97
CA GLU A 567 11.06 -4.59 -46.16
C GLU A 567 11.41 -4.74 -47.65
N HIS A 568 10.42 -5.08 -48.48
CA HIS A 568 10.62 -5.18 -49.92
C HIS A 568 11.00 -3.83 -50.54
N ALA A 569 10.25 -2.76 -50.23
CA ALA A 569 10.52 -1.43 -50.74
C ALA A 569 11.88 -0.89 -50.25
N THR A 570 12.19 -1.06 -48.97
CA THR A 570 13.48 -0.63 -48.41
C THR A 570 14.65 -1.43 -48.98
N GLY A 571 14.48 -2.72 -49.25
CA GLY A 571 15.49 -3.54 -49.94
C GLY A 571 15.79 -3.04 -51.35
N ILE A 572 14.75 -2.67 -52.12
CA ILE A 572 14.92 -2.08 -53.46
C ILE A 572 15.65 -0.73 -53.36
N MET A 573 15.22 0.16 -52.45
CA MET A 573 15.86 1.47 -52.26
C MET A 573 17.34 1.35 -51.89
N GLU A 574 17.72 0.34 -51.11
CA GLU A 574 19.13 0.09 -50.82
C GLU A 574 19.91 -0.45 -52.01
N HIS A 575 19.33 -1.36 -52.76
CA HIS A 575 19.94 -1.88 -53.98
C HIS A 575 20.18 -0.77 -55.00
N GLU A 576 19.21 0.14 -55.18
CA GLU A 576 19.36 1.33 -56.02
C GLU A 576 20.46 2.27 -55.51
N LYS A 577 20.50 2.57 -54.20
CA LYS A 577 21.57 3.39 -53.60
C LYS A 577 22.95 2.76 -53.77
N VAL A 578 23.07 1.44 -53.65
CA VAL A 578 24.33 0.73 -53.88
C VAL A 578 24.74 0.86 -55.35
N SER A 579 23.79 0.71 -56.29
CA SER A 579 24.03 0.91 -57.73
C SER A 579 24.47 2.34 -58.05
N GLU A 580 23.81 3.36 -57.47
CA GLU A 580 24.21 4.76 -57.61
C GLU A 580 25.58 5.07 -56.98
N ASN A 581 25.88 4.48 -55.83
CA ASN A 581 27.18 4.64 -55.19
C ASN A 581 28.28 3.95 -56.00
N LEU A 582 27.99 2.80 -56.60
CA LEU A 582 28.90 2.11 -57.49
C LEU A 582 29.11 2.91 -58.77
N SER A 583 28.05 3.46 -59.38
CA SER A 583 28.15 4.29 -60.57
C SER A 583 28.93 5.58 -60.30
N LYS A 584 28.69 6.26 -59.17
CA LYS A 584 29.49 7.41 -58.72
C LYS A 584 30.95 7.05 -58.46
N LYS A 585 31.23 5.90 -57.84
CA LYS A 585 32.62 5.43 -57.63
C LYS A 585 33.31 5.10 -58.94
N VAL A 586 32.62 4.44 -59.87
CA VAL A 586 33.15 4.13 -61.20
C VAL A 586 33.38 5.40 -62.01
N SER A 587 32.49 6.39 -61.93
CA SER A 587 32.71 7.70 -62.57
C SER A 587 33.84 8.52 -61.93
N THR A 588 34.24 8.18 -60.70
CA THR A 588 35.38 8.80 -60.00
C THR A 588 36.69 8.04 -60.25
N ILE A 589 36.63 6.81 -60.78
CA ILE A 589 37.80 6.06 -61.26
C ILE A 589 38.19 6.63 -62.63
N SER A 590 38.97 7.70 -62.59
CA SER A 590 39.83 8.06 -63.72
C SER A 590 40.99 7.07 -63.76
N LEU A 591 41.31 6.52 -64.93
CA LEU A 591 42.50 5.69 -65.21
C LEU A 591 43.79 6.54 -65.19
N GLY A 592 44.02 7.24 -64.09
CA GLY A 592 45.24 8.00 -63.79
C GLY A 592 45.54 7.80 -62.32
N GLY A 593 46.33 6.77 -62.01
CA GLY A 593 46.66 6.40 -60.64
C GLY A 593 47.43 7.50 -59.93
N VAL A 594 46.87 8.00 -58.82
CA VAL A 594 47.55 8.25 -57.55
C VAL A 594 46.47 8.21 -56.46
N ASP A 595 46.53 7.20 -55.57
CA ASP A 595 45.73 7.15 -54.34
C ASP A 595 46.05 8.39 -53.48
N LYS A 596 45.13 9.37 -53.46
CA LYS A 596 45.15 10.39 -52.40
C LYS A 596 44.60 9.77 -51.13
N LYS A 597 45.50 9.20 -50.31
CA LYS A 597 45.23 8.87 -48.91
C LYS A 597 44.62 10.10 -48.23
N VAL A 598 43.45 9.93 -47.63
CA VAL A 598 42.87 10.93 -46.73
C VAL A 598 43.72 10.94 -45.45
N GLU A 599 44.54 11.98 -45.25
CA GLU A 599 45.44 12.10 -44.11
C GLU A 599 44.68 12.54 -42.84
N LYS A 600 44.73 11.70 -41.79
CA LYS A 600 44.15 11.93 -40.45
C LYS A 600 45.11 12.72 -39.54
N PHE A 601 44.60 13.35 -38.46
CA PHE A 601 45.40 14.10 -37.47
C PHE A 601 46.28 13.16 -36.62
N LEU A 602 47.41 13.68 -36.09
CA LEU A 602 48.39 12.87 -35.33
C LEU A 602 47.76 12.14 -34.12
N LEU A 603 46.87 12.80 -33.39
CA LEU A 603 46.19 12.20 -32.23
C LEU A 603 45.34 10.97 -32.57
N GLU A 604 44.87 10.85 -33.82
CA GLU A 604 44.12 9.69 -34.28
C GLU A 604 45.02 8.51 -34.70
N LYS A 605 46.35 8.71 -34.67
CA LYS A 605 47.37 7.76 -35.12
C LYS A 605 48.57 7.68 -34.16
N LEU A 606 48.34 7.80 -32.85
CA LEU A 606 49.42 7.71 -31.85
C LEU A 606 50.17 6.36 -31.88
N ASP A 607 49.54 5.33 -32.46
CA ASP A 607 50.05 3.96 -32.53
C ASP A 607 51.03 3.74 -33.70
N VAL A 608 51.16 4.70 -34.62
CA VAL A 608 52.01 4.60 -35.83
C VAL A 608 52.87 5.85 -35.95
N TYR A 609 54.19 5.69 -36.03
CA TYR A 609 55.09 6.83 -36.21
C TYR A 609 55.02 7.37 -37.66
N GLU A 610 54.32 8.48 -37.84
CA GLU A 610 54.33 9.33 -39.05
C GLU A 610 54.75 10.76 -38.67
N SER A 611 55.66 11.38 -39.43
CA SER A 611 56.15 12.74 -39.14
C SER A 611 55.03 13.77 -39.34
N ALA A 612 54.62 14.43 -38.26
CA ALA A 612 53.56 15.44 -38.28
C ALA A 612 53.96 16.76 -38.98
N VAL A 613 55.23 16.93 -39.34
CA VAL A 613 55.80 18.15 -39.95
C VAL A 613 56.05 17.98 -41.46
N GLY A 614 55.71 16.82 -42.03
CA GLY A 614 55.99 16.52 -43.45
C GLY A 614 57.50 16.37 -43.75
N GLU A 615 57.83 16.18 -45.02
CA GLU A 615 59.22 16.12 -45.49
C GLU A 615 59.89 17.52 -45.43
N PRO A 616 61.21 17.61 -45.17
CA PRO A 616 61.91 18.87 -44.88
C PRO A 616 61.83 19.94 -45.98
N ASN A 617 61.38 19.60 -47.20
CA ASN A 617 61.26 20.53 -48.33
C ASN A 617 59.81 20.96 -48.65
N VAL A 618 58.81 20.55 -47.88
CA VAL A 618 57.41 20.98 -48.07
C VAL A 618 56.96 21.79 -46.85
N LYS A 619 56.69 23.09 -47.03
CA LYS A 619 56.06 23.93 -46.00
C LYS A 619 54.58 23.59 -45.87
N SER A 620 54.24 22.43 -45.30
CA SER A 620 52.88 22.09 -44.89
C SER A 620 52.67 22.47 -43.42
N VAL A 621 51.45 22.91 -43.09
CA VAL A 621 51.10 23.24 -41.70
C VAL A 621 50.97 21.94 -40.92
N PRO A 622 51.67 21.76 -39.78
CA PRO A 622 51.63 20.51 -39.02
C PRO A 622 50.22 20.25 -38.48
N ARG A 623 49.64 19.10 -38.82
CA ARG A 623 48.26 18.70 -38.45
C ARG A 623 48.26 17.82 -37.19
N ILE A 624 48.62 18.43 -36.07
CA ILE A 624 48.74 17.75 -34.78
C ILE A 624 47.35 17.44 -34.20
N GLU A 625 46.50 18.47 -34.09
CA GLU A 625 45.15 18.39 -33.52
C GLU A 625 44.21 19.40 -34.21
N VAL A 626 42.91 19.15 -34.13
CA VAL A 626 41.88 20.08 -34.60
C VAL A 626 41.83 21.29 -33.67
N PHE A 627 42.16 22.48 -34.18
CA PHE A 627 42.05 23.73 -33.44
C PHE A 627 41.16 24.74 -34.19
N PRO A 628 40.18 25.38 -33.53
CA PRO A 628 39.85 25.29 -32.10
C PRO A 628 39.14 23.98 -31.73
N PRO A 629 39.28 23.49 -30.47
CA PRO A 629 38.63 22.26 -30.02
C PRO A 629 37.10 22.39 -30.05
N ALA A 630 36.40 21.29 -30.29
CA ALA A 630 34.94 21.26 -30.27
C ALA A 630 34.39 21.55 -28.86
N PHE A 631 33.34 22.38 -28.78
CA PHE A 631 32.69 22.72 -27.50
C PHE A 631 32.11 21.47 -26.82
N GLN A 632 32.43 21.29 -25.54
CA GLN A 632 31.86 20.25 -24.68
C GLN A 632 30.99 20.89 -23.58
N SER A 633 29.88 20.24 -23.22
CA SER A 633 28.98 20.72 -22.17
C SER A 633 29.58 20.44 -20.78
N ILE A 634 29.62 21.46 -19.91
CA ILE A 634 30.05 21.35 -18.50
C ILE A 634 28.81 21.52 -17.59
N PRO A 635 28.63 20.71 -16.53
CA PRO A 635 27.52 20.91 -15.58
C PRO A 635 27.66 22.25 -14.83
N ARG A 636 26.56 23.02 -14.74
CA ARG A 636 26.53 24.34 -14.07
C ARG A 636 26.47 24.20 -12.55
N ASN A 637 27.11 25.14 -11.84
CA ASN A 637 26.97 25.30 -10.38
C ASN A 637 25.49 25.57 -9.99
N PRO A 638 25.04 25.12 -8.80
CA PRO A 638 23.67 25.32 -8.33
C PRO A 638 23.34 26.81 -8.15
N ILE A 639 22.11 27.18 -8.46
CA ILE A 639 21.62 28.57 -8.32
C ILE A 639 21.37 28.85 -6.83
N VAL A 640 22.05 29.85 -6.29
CA VAL A 640 21.81 30.40 -4.95
C VAL A 640 21.18 31.77 -5.12
N LEU A 641 20.02 32.01 -4.48
CA LEU A 641 19.31 33.29 -4.52
C LEU A 641 19.43 33.97 -3.14
N ASP A 642 19.80 35.24 -3.12
CA ASP A 642 19.88 36.03 -1.90
C ASP A 642 18.48 36.56 -1.51
N LEU A 643 17.79 35.79 -0.68
CA LEU A 643 16.46 36.14 -0.17
C LEU A 643 16.50 37.29 0.85
N ALA A 644 17.67 37.61 1.42
CA ALA A 644 17.78 38.67 2.43
C ALA A 644 17.57 40.06 1.83
N TYR A 645 17.90 40.25 0.56
CA TYR A 645 17.64 41.50 -0.17
C TYR A 645 16.15 41.86 -0.20
N ASN A 646 15.27 40.86 -0.33
CA ASN A 646 13.82 41.06 -0.34
C ASN A 646 13.25 41.44 1.03
N CYS A 647 14.05 41.35 2.10
CA CYS A 647 13.63 41.72 3.46
C CYS A 647 14.09 43.14 3.86
N ILE A 648 14.70 43.89 2.94
CA ILE A 648 15.11 45.28 3.17
C ILE A 648 13.97 46.21 2.76
N ASP A 649 13.10 46.54 3.72
CA ASP A 649 12.04 47.53 3.55
C ASP A 649 12.47 48.91 4.08
N PHE A 650 12.01 49.99 3.43
CA PHE A 650 12.20 51.34 3.96
C PHE A 650 11.38 51.54 5.24
N PRO A 651 11.92 52.26 6.25
CA PRO A 651 11.18 52.56 7.46
C PRO A 651 9.95 53.44 7.12
N SER A 652 8.82 53.19 7.80
CA SER A 652 7.59 53.98 7.61
C SER A 652 7.85 55.48 7.86
N LEU A 653 7.54 56.29 6.84
CA LEU A 653 7.68 57.75 6.88
C LEU A 653 6.40 58.47 7.30
N GLU A 654 5.35 57.75 7.70
CA GLU A 654 4.04 58.31 8.06
C GLU A 654 4.14 59.36 9.19
N ASN A 655 5.04 59.15 10.15
CA ASN A 655 5.29 60.10 11.23
C ASN A 655 5.98 61.41 10.79
N ARG A 656 6.54 61.43 9.57
CA ARG A 656 7.18 62.61 8.97
C ARG A 656 6.28 63.32 7.96
N MET A 657 5.13 62.74 7.62
CA MET A 657 4.15 63.40 6.76
C MET A 657 3.38 64.45 7.57
N LYS A 658 3.25 65.67 7.02
CA LYS A 658 2.39 66.70 7.63
C LYS A 658 0.95 66.19 7.62
N LYS A 659 0.31 66.15 8.78
CA LYS A 659 -1.12 65.83 8.89
C LYS A 659 -1.92 66.91 8.18
N ASP A 660 -2.58 66.55 7.08
CA ASP A 660 -3.55 67.43 6.42
C ASP A 660 -4.69 67.71 7.41
N LYS A 661 -4.78 68.97 7.86
CA LYS A 661 -5.96 69.46 8.58
C LYS A 661 -7.12 69.50 7.59
N LYS A 662 -7.86 68.41 7.46
CA LYS A 662 -9.12 68.39 6.71
C LYS A 662 -10.12 69.31 7.42
N GLY A 663 -10.37 70.47 6.81
CA GLY A 663 -11.40 71.41 7.23
C GLY A 663 -12.80 70.80 7.11
N PHE A 664 -13.69 71.23 8.00
CA PHE A 664 -15.06 70.74 8.21
C PHE A 664 -15.96 70.70 6.96
N MET A 665 -15.57 71.37 5.86
CA MET A 665 -16.35 71.45 4.62
C MET A 665 -16.10 70.30 3.62
N SER A 666 -15.16 69.38 3.86
CA SER A 666 -14.92 68.25 2.94
C SER A 666 -15.89 67.07 3.12
N ARG A 667 -16.94 67.20 3.94
CA ARG A 667 -17.96 66.16 4.18
C ARG A 667 -19.24 66.33 3.36
N LEU A 668 -19.36 67.39 2.56
CA LEU A 668 -20.53 67.64 1.69
C LEU A 668 -20.33 67.22 0.24
N TRP A 669 -19.16 66.68 -0.11
CA TRP A 669 -18.89 66.06 -1.41
C TRP A 669 -18.12 64.75 -1.22
N ARG A 670 -18.80 63.73 -0.67
CA ARG A 670 -18.57 62.32 -1.02
C ARG A 670 -19.70 61.43 -0.55
#